data_AF-A0A326GIJ9-F1
#
_entry.id   AF-A0A326GIJ9-F1
#
_cell.length_a   1.000
_cell.length_b   1.000
_cell.length_c   1.000
_cell.angle_alpha   90.00
_cell.angle_beta   90.00
_cell.angle_gamma   90.00
#
_symmetry.space_group_name_H-M   'P 1'
#
loop_
_entity.id
_entity.type
_entity.pdbx_description
1 polymer ?
#
loop_
_entity_poly.entity_id
_entity_poly.type
_entity_poly.pdbx_seq_one_letter_code
_entity_poly.pdbx_strand_id
1 'polypeptide(L)'
;MKGAVKPITIGHCLSVEPVIVDAAKWIYQVHGYGPVQDIAAVYDFAQALAAPIASVGTYNELAALTLKPGKWAKCNALGMFRLGGASDKKITADVQGGIFYGQYPDTVADILPALLRKADFSASEIGSFAALANKGWSFYSKEPVDVGTVCRKAVLDAGGYLISDNQGVWQVGNAFAPKAAKPLLADGSAEPSVGAILERNVADPLWQVEVGYNPCWGVHSASDISPKLLELAGSIAEQDAALELVRETADLAKATAEAAEIEIDNMGADGMLDRSEKIDNQRLLEEAAAERSAIASKIGIYNAATEWNAYVAAHEALKAYLAPLLADITVNSPIDRAAFKGRWATYREKHQAVWNAMAGDARTVSTWAGTSGAGKPQDNATVGAKAGLNLLDQNGAAIVTLEDGATKGAPVGTDVGGKPVIDVISDLGKIAPIEVAQVEAGRAILNAQLLAEQRRQRYEDITHVSGLPLGPVVARIDQERVQGDKAITDTVSLIGQKRADGQAFILNGSTVEIEPGKSLVSRLSELSSLTTADVSSAVSARISSYDEVLTSRTGAIARQVDGLEAKINAPGGPIAAAINSYDRTTVDPADPTTKTVAESVRTLRSTVGGQSSEIAFILRALNGNEATAQLVLTANGKVSGLRLQGSTRSIAFDVKKFSIEDPDTGKSYFVADANDGGKVKMYDVEVDRIKAGSVDSPSLAIAATSRSSFATLSSDVACPYNTTADVISFVFDKVDADSVLKVQMFAQADHADDLIFTGEIVVDGNVAQTARVRMPFDNSNSRGSVPITPFAFVSGIAPGSHTVTFRLRSLDTEGPTYVRAGSTLEVTELRRAAAAVVQTNTVVNGSGGGGGGGEVLE
;
A
#
# COMPACT_ATOMS: atom_id res chain seq x y z
N MET A 1 16.97 -51.44 -6.19
CA MET A 1 15.79 -51.72 -5.34
C MET A 1 15.29 -53.13 -5.56
N LYS A 2 15.74 -54.12 -4.76
CA LYS A 2 15.06 -55.42 -4.70
C LYS A 2 14.10 -55.37 -3.51
N GLY A 3 12.81 -55.63 -3.75
CA GLY A 3 11.78 -55.71 -2.71
C GLY A 3 11.03 -54.41 -2.36
N ALA A 4 11.35 -53.27 -2.98
CA ALA A 4 10.61 -52.01 -2.79
C ALA A 4 9.62 -51.76 -3.95
N VAL A 5 8.46 -51.20 -3.64
CA VAL A 5 7.44 -50.79 -4.62
C VAL A 5 8.00 -49.67 -5.49
N LYS A 6 7.78 -49.75 -6.81
CA LYS A 6 8.22 -48.71 -7.74
C LYS A 6 7.15 -47.61 -7.83
N PRO A 7 7.55 -46.35 -8.04
CA PRO A 7 6.56 -45.27 -8.17
C PRO A 7 5.71 -45.46 -9.43
N ILE A 8 4.45 -45.06 -9.33
CA ILE A 8 3.51 -44.95 -10.45
C ILE A 8 3.10 -43.48 -10.60
N THR A 9 3.09 -43.02 -11.83
CA THR A 9 2.69 -41.66 -12.24
C THR A 9 1.75 -41.79 -13.43
N ILE A 10 0.59 -41.17 -13.40
CA ILE A 10 -0.44 -41.21 -14.46
C ILE A 10 -1.03 -39.80 -14.64
N GLY A 11 -1.31 -39.40 -15.87
CA GLY A 11 -1.68 -38.03 -16.19
C GLY A 11 -0.54 -37.04 -15.99
N HIS A 12 -0.86 -35.76 -15.86
CA HIS A 12 0.12 -34.70 -15.67
C HIS A 12 0.30 -34.40 -14.17
N CYS A 13 1.37 -34.93 -13.58
CA CYS A 13 1.68 -34.74 -12.16
C CYS A 13 2.74 -33.66 -11.97
N LEU A 14 2.40 -32.62 -11.21
CA LEU A 14 3.31 -31.53 -10.87
C LEU A 14 4.01 -31.80 -9.54
N SER A 15 5.29 -31.41 -9.48
CA SER A 15 6.13 -31.46 -8.28
C SER A 15 6.16 -32.82 -7.58
N VAL A 16 6.21 -33.93 -8.33
CA VAL A 16 6.31 -35.28 -7.74
C VAL A 16 7.65 -35.45 -7.02
N GLU A 17 7.63 -36.06 -5.84
CA GLU A 17 8.84 -36.39 -5.11
C GLU A 17 9.39 -37.74 -5.58
N PRO A 18 10.52 -37.79 -6.30
CA PRO A 18 10.99 -38.99 -6.96
C PRO A 18 11.66 -39.97 -5.99
N VAL A 19 11.83 -41.21 -6.44
CA VAL A 19 12.44 -42.30 -5.67
C VAL A 19 13.89 -42.52 -6.11
N ILE A 20 14.86 -42.46 -5.20
CA ILE A 20 16.29 -42.57 -5.52
C ILE A 20 16.72 -44.02 -5.80
N VAL A 21 17.04 -44.37 -7.05
CA VAL A 21 17.34 -45.75 -7.48
C VAL A 21 18.82 -46.09 -7.38
N ASP A 22 19.71 -45.13 -7.68
CA ASP A 22 21.16 -45.25 -7.54
C ASP A 22 21.68 -43.99 -6.82
N ALA A 23 21.95 -44.13 -5.52
CA ALA A 23 22.43 -43.03 -4.70
C ALA A 23 23.86 -42.59 -5.03
N ALA A 24 24.70 -43.48 -5.58
CA ALA A 24 26.07 -43.14 -5.96
C ALA A 24 26.12 -42.32 -7.25
N LYS A 25 25.11 -42.44 -8.11
CA LYS A 25 25.00 -41.72 -9.38
C LYS A 25 23.92 -40.64 -9.41
N TRP A 26 23.19 -40.46 -8.30
CA TRP A 26 22.05 -39.54 -8.18
C TRP A 26 21.00 -39.77 -9.27
N ILE A 27 20.64 -41.04 -9.47
CA ILE A 27 19.59 -41.44 -10.41
C ILE A 27 18.29 -41.63 -9.64
N TYR A 28 17.28 -40.91 -10.10
CA TYR A 28 15.95 -40.86 -9.51
C TYR A 28 14.93 -41.43 -10.50
N GLN A 29 13.88 -42.05 -9.96
CA GLN A 29 12.79 -42.63 -10.73
C GLN A 29 11.47 -42.01 -10.31
N VAL A 30 10.69 -41.57 -11.30
CA VAL A 30 9.33 -41.02 -11.14
C VAL A 30 8.27 -42.03 -11.56
N HIS A 31 8.59 -42.96 -12.46
CA HIS A 31 7.67 -44.00 -12.89
C HIS A 31 8.43 -45.30 -13.17
N GLY A 32 7.93 -46.44 -12.69
CA GLY A 32 8.65 -47.71 -12.78
C GLY A 32 7.99 -48.84 -13.58
N TYR A 33 6.85 -48.56 -14.23
CA TYR A 33 6.03 -49.56 -14.91
C TYR A 33 6.00 -49.41 -16.45
N GLY A 34 6.99 -48.72 -17.03
CA GLY A 34 7.09 -48.50 -18.47
C GLY A 34 7.70 -47.14 -18.81
N PRO A 35 7.60 -46.72 -20.08
CA PRO A 35 8.00 -45.38 -20.50
C PRO A 35 7.03 -44.33 -19.94
N VAL A 36 7.54 -43.12 -19.71
CA VAL A 36 6.74 -41.91 -19.47
C VAL A 36 6.65 -41.08 -20.75
N GLN A 37 5.62 -40.25 -20.86
CA GLN A 37 5.49 -39.32 -21.98
C GLN A 37 6.63 -38.29 -21.95
N ASP A 38 6.81 -37.60 -20.82
CA ASP A 38 7.96 -36.73 -20.62
C ASP A 38 8.25 -36.41 -19.14
N ILE A 39 9.51 -36.16 -18.83
CA ILE A 39 9.93 -35.46 -17.60
C ILE A 39 10.20 -34.01 -18.01
N ALA A 40 9.23 -33.13 -17.74
CA ALA A 40 9.19 -31.77 -18.27
C ALA A 40 10.18 -30.85 -17.56
N ALA A 41 10.21 -30.93 -16.22
CA ALA A 41 11.09 -30.12 -15.38
C ALA A 41 11.55 -30.92 -14.16
N VAL A 42 12.72 -30.56 -13.64
CA VAL A 42 13.24 -31.04 -12.36
C VAL A 42 13.61 -29.82 -11.54
N TYR A 43 13.23 -29.85 -10.27
CA TYR A 43 13.46 -28.79 -9.31
C TYR A 43 14.40 -29.27 -8.22
N ASP A 44 15.33 -28.40 -7.86
CA ASP A 44 16.18 -28.54 -6.69
C ASP A 44 15.89 -27.36 -5.78
N PHE A 45 15.47 -27.61 -4.54
CA PHE A 45 15.12 -26.56 -3.57
C PHE A 45 14.00 -25.62 -4.05
N ALA A 46 12.96 -26.20 -4.68
CA ALA A 46 11.86 -25.52 -5.37
C ALA A 46 12.29 -24.58 -6.52
N GLN A 47 13.56 -24.65 -6.95
CA GLN A 47 14.07 -23.89 -8.09
C GLN A 47 14.19 -24.80 -9.32
N ALA A 48 13.58 -24.37 -10.43
CA ALA A 48 13.67 -25.10 -11.68
C ALA A 48 15.12 -25.19 -12.18
N LEU A 49 15.58 -26.40 -12.46
CA LEU A 49 16.84 -26.61 -13.15
C LEU A 49 16.68 -26.25 -14.63
N ALA A 50 17.78 -25.86 -15.27
CA ALA A 50 17.81 -25.59 -16.71
C ALA A 50 17.36 -26.84 -17.51
N ALA A 51 16.99 -26.65 -18.78
CA ALA A 51 16.56 -27.73 -19.66
C ALA A 51 17.52 -28.94 -19.64
N PRO A 52 17.01 -30.18 -19.77
CA PRO A 52 17.82 -31.38 -19.68
C PRO A 52 18.86 -31.39 -20.80
N ILE A 53 20.09 -31.76 -20.47
CA ILE A 53 21.19 -31.71 -21.44
C ILE A 53 21.18 -32.89 -22.42
N ALA A 54 20.45 -33.96 -22.09
CA ALA A 54 20.29 -35.14 -22.91
C ALA A 54 19.01 -35.91 -22.54
N SER A 55 18.46 -36.64 -23.52
CA SER A 55 17.44 -37.67 -23.34
C SER A 55 17.98 -38.98 -23.89
N VAL A 56 18.04 -40.04 -23.08
CA VAL A 56 18.67 -41.33 -23.41
C VAL A 56 17.66 -42.48 -23.32
N GLY A 57 17.96 -43.61 -23.97
CA GLY A 57 17.03 -44.75 -24.07
C GLY A 57 17.20 -45.80 -22.98
N THR A 58 18.38 -45.87 -22.35
CA THR A 58 18.69 -46.94 -21.38
C THR A 58 19.29 -46.43 -20.07
N TYR A 59 19.20 -47.26 -19.03
CA TYR A 59 19.85 -47.00 -17.75
C TYR A 59 21.37 -46.85 -17.88
N ASN A 60 22.02 -47.70 -18.69
CA ASN A 60 23.47 -47.70 -18.84
C ASN A 60 23.96 -46.40 -19.50
N GLU A 61 23.24 -45.91 -20.51
CA GLU A 61 23.52 -44.60 -21.13
C GLU A 61 23.36 -43.47 -20.12
N LEU A 62 22.27 -43.47 -19.34
CA LEU A 62 22.01 -42.45 -18.31
C LEU A 62 23.11 -42.45 -17.23
N ALA A 63 23.54 -43.64 -16.81
CA ALA A 63 24.56 -43.83 -15.79
C ALA A 63 25.98 -43.47 -16.29
N ALA A 64 26.25 -43.57 -17.60
CA ALA A 64 27.55 -43.27 -18.20
C ALA A 64 27.79 -41.78 -18.47
N LEU A 65 26.74 -40.94 -18.47
CA LEU A 65 26.88 -39.50 -18.72
C LEU A 65 27.82 -38.82 -17.72
N THR A 66 28.60 -37.83 -18.17
CA THR A 66 29.34 -36.95 -17.27
C THR A 66 28.58 -35.64 -17.16
N LEU A 67 27.92 -35.43 -16.02
CA LEU A 67 27.08 -34.26 -15.76
C LEU A 67 27.79 -33.34 -14.76
N LYS A 68 27.74 -32.03 -14.99
CA LYS A 68 28.19 -31.03 -14.01
C LYS A 68 27.09 -30.75 -12.98
N PRO A 69 27.42 -30.33 -11.74
CA PRO A 69 26.42 -29.87 -10.78
C PRO A 69 25.47 -28.82 -11.38
N GLY A 70 24.18 -28.93 -11.09
CA GLY A 70 23.12 -28.08 -11.66
C GLY A 70 22.68 -28.43 -13.09
N LYS A 71 23.23 -29.50 -13.69
CA LYS A 71 22.74 -30.09 -14.95
C LYS A 71 22.10 -31.45 -14.70
N TRP A 72 21.15 -31.80 -15.54
CA TRP A 72 20.45 -33.08 -15.46
C TRP A 72 20.15 -33.65 -16.84
N ALA A 73 19.88 -34.95 -16.90
CA ALA A 73 19.49 -35.68 -18.10
C ALA A 73 18.34 -36.64 -17.77
N LYS A 74 17.54 -36.99 -18.78
CA LYS A 74 16.35 -37.85 -18.62
C LYS A 74 16.42 -39.14 -19.44
N CYS A 75 15.69 -40.14 -18.98
CA CYS A 75 15.44 -41.39 -19.68
C CYS A 75 13.93 -41.68 -19.62
N ASN A 76 13.20 -41.16 -20.60
CA ASN A 76 11.74 -41.31 -20.65
C ASN A 76 11.34 -42.79 -20.77
N ALA A 77 12.16 -43.61 -21.43
CA ALA A 77 11.93 -45.05 -21.59
C ALA A 77 11.80 -45.82 -20.25
N LEU A 78 12.45 -45.32 -19.18
CA LEU A 78 12.46 -45.95 -17.86
C LEU A 78 11.84 -45.08 -16.77
N GLY A 79 11.31 -43.89 -17.12
CA GLY A 79 10.79 -42.92 -16.15
C GLY A 79 11.83 -42.45 -15.14
N MET A 80 13.08 -42.27 -15.59
CA MET A 80 14.22 -41.91 -14.73
C MET A 80 14.87 -40.60 -15.18
N PHE A 81 15.49 -39.92 -14.23
CA PHE A 81 16.40 -38.81 -14.52
C PHE A 81 17.63 -38.87 -13.62
N ARG A 82 18.69 -38.18 -14.04
CA ARG A 82 19.95 -38.13 -13.30
C ARG A 82 20.39 -36.69 -13.10
N LEU A 83 20.84 -36.39 -11.89
CA LEU A 83 21.46 -35.12 -11.53
C LEU A 83 22.99 -35.20 -11.68
N GLY A 84 23.64 -34.07 -11.97
CA GLY A 84 25.10 -33.94 -12.03
C GLY A 84 25.79 -33.60 -10.73
N GLY A 85 25.08 -33.61 -9.61
CA GLY A 85 25.59 -33.38 -8.26
C GLY A 85 24.63 -33.94 -7.21
N ALA A 86 25.13 -34.17 -6.00
CA ALA A 86 24.28 -34.42 -4.85
C ALA A 86 23.49 -33.16 -4.50
N SER A 87 22.23 -33.30 -4.10
CA SER A 87 21.45 -32.24 -3.45
C SER A 87 21.19 -32.62 -2.01
N ASP A 88 21.30 -31.63 -1.12
CA ASP A 88 20.94 -31.70 0.29
C ASP A 88 19.53 -31.13 0.56
N LYS A 89 18.81 -30.76 -0.50
CA LYS A 89 17.45 -30.19 -0.46
C LYS A 89 16.45 -31.10 -1.19
N LYS A 90 15.17 -30.81 -1.00
CA LYS A 90 14.09 -31.58 -1.61
C LYS A 90 14.14 -31.47 -3.13
N ILE A 91 14.14 -32.62 -3.79
CA ILE A 91 14.04 -32.74 -5.25
C ILE A 91 12.59 -33.04 -5.62
N THR A 92 12.07 -32.32 -6.61
CA THR A 92 10.76 -32.59 -7.20
C THR A 92 10.83 -32.54 -8.73
N ALA A 93 9.83 -33.09 -9.41
CA ALA A 93 9.78 -33.07 -10.87
C ALA A 93 8.35 -32.89 -11.39
N ASP A 94 8.21 -32.26 -12.55
CA ASP A 94 6.96 -32.24 -13.31
C ASP A 94 7.02 -33.33 -14.37
N VAL A 95 6.01 -34.20 -14.35
CA VAL A 95 6.02 -35.45 -15.11
C VAL A 95 4.70 -35.60 -15.85
N GLN A 96 4.80 -35.73 -17.16
CA GLN A 96 3.75 -36.32 -17.98
C GLN A 96 3.91 -37.83 -17.86
N GLY A 97 2.98 -38.45 -17.13
CA GLY A 97 3.06 -39.80 -16.57
C GLY A 97 3.26 -40.95 -17.56
N GLY A 98 3.03 -42.16 -17.05
CA GLY A 98 3.27 -43.41 -17.76
C GLY A 98 2.45 -43.54 -19.03
N ILE A 99 3.06 -44.10 -20.07
CA ILE A 99 2.37 -44.54 -21.28
C ILE A 99 1.86 -45.97 -21.01
N PHE A 100 0.55 -46.15 -21.10
CA PHE A 100 -0.11 -47.44 -20.92
C PHE A 100 -0.68 -47.88 -22.26
N TYR A 101 -0.34 -49.11 -22.68
CA TYR A 101 -0.83 -49.69 -23.94
C TYR A 101 -0.56 -48.80 -25.17
N GLY A 102 0.56 -48.07 -25.17
CA GLY A 102 0.97 -47.19 -26.27
C GLY A 102 0.29 -45.83 -26.30
N GLN A 103 -0.48 -45.46 -25.27
CA GLN A 103 -1.13 -44.15 -25.14
C GLN A 103 -0.74 -43.46 -23.83
N TYR A 104 -0.70 -42.13 -23.84
CA TYR A 104 -0.53 -41.30 -22.64
C TYR A 104 -1.92 -40.89 -22.13
N PRO A 105 -2.43 -41.49 -21.04
CA PRO A 105 -3.73 -41.13 -20.52
C PRO A 105 -3.64 -39.89 -19.61
N ASP A 106 -4.33 -38.81 -19.97
CA ASP A 106 -4.38 -37.54 -19.23
C ASP A 106 -5.79 -37.09 -18.84
N THR A 107 -6.82 -37.78 -19.33
CA THR A 107 -8.22 -37.57 -18.95
C THR A 107 -8.76 -38.75 -18.13
N VAL A 108 -9.79 -38.52 -17.32
CA VAL A 108 -10.46 -39.60 -16.56
C VAL A 108 -10.96 -40.72 -17.49
N ALA A 109 -11.42 -40.37 -18.69
CA ALA A 109 -11.90 -41.35 -19.67
C ALA A 109 -10.79 -42.29 -20.19
N ASP A 110 -9.54 -41.82 -20.25
CA ASP A 110 -8.38 -42.60 -20.71
C ASP A 110 -7.64 -43.29 -19.56
N ILE A 111 -7.61 -42.66 -18.38
CA ILE A 111 -6.92 -43.15 -17.19
C ILE A 111 -7.61 -44.40 -16.62
N LEU A 112 -8.93 -44.41 -16.53
CA LEU A 112 -9.68 -45.54 -15.97
C LEU A 112 -9.48 -46.85 -16.75
N PRO A 113 -9.64 -46.90 -18.09
CA PRO A 113 -9.37 -48.11 -18.85
C PRO A 113 -7.93 -48.57 -18.73
N ALA A 114 -6.96 -47.64 -18.68
CA ALA A 114 -5.55 -47.98 -18.49
C ALA A 114 -5.30 -48.65 -17.14
N LEU A 115 -5.91 -48.13 -16.07
CA LEU A 115 -5.81 -48.70 -14.72
C LEU A 115 -6.53 -50.04 -14.58
N LEU A 116 -7.76 -50.16 -15.09
CA LEU A 116 -8.56 -51.39 -15.02
C LEU A 116 -7.90 -52.54 -15.79
N ARG A 117 -7.38 -52.29 -17.00
CA ARG A 117 -6.61 -53.31 -17.75
C ARG A 117 -5.32 -53.71 -17.03
N LYS A 118 -4.68 -52.78 -16.32
CA LYS A 118 -3.51 -53.07 -15.49
C LYS A 118 -3.85 -53.94 -14.27
N ALA A 119 -5.11 -53.91 -13.83
CA ALA A 119 -5.68 -54.81 -12.83
C ALA A 119 -6.31 -56.08 -13.44
N ASP A 120 -5.94 -56.42 -14.68
CA ASP A 120 -6.37 -57.63 -15.41
C ASP A 120 -7.87 -57.71 -15.78
N PHE A 121 -8.59 -56.58 -15.81
CA PHE A 121 -9.94 -56.54 -16.39
C PHE A 121 -9.89 -56.67 -17.91
N SER A 122 -10.75 -57.53 -18.46
CA SER A 122 -10.90 -57.74 -19.90
C SER A 122 -11.57 -56.54 -20.57
N ALA A 123 -11.35 -56.37 -21.88
CA ALA A 123 -11.98 -55.28 -22.63
C ALA A 123 -13.52 -55.35 -22.63
N SER A 124 -14.10 -56.54 -22.45
CA SER A 124 -15.55 -56.74 -22.30
C SER A 124 -16.11 -56.27 -20.97
N GLU A 125 -15.28 -56.13 -19.93
CA GLU A 125 -15.69 -55.65 -18.60
C GLU A 125 -15.53 -54.13 -18.44
N ILE A 126 -15.05 -53.43 -19.49
CA ILE A 126 -14.82 -52.00 -19.50
C ILE A 126 -15.77 -51.35 -20.51
N GLY A 127 -16.74 -50.58 -19.99
CA GLY A 127 -17.74 -49.87 -20.78
C GLY A 127 -17.27 -48.49 -21.27
N SER A 128 -18.23 -47.63 -21.61
CA SER A 128 -17.95 -46.27 -22.07
C SER A 128 -17.74 -45.30 -20.91
N PHE A 129 -16.63 -44.55 -20.95
CA PHE A 129 -16.32 -43.48 -20.00
C PHE A 129 -16.38 -42.08 -20.63
N ALA A 130 -16.97 -41.96 -21.81
CA ALA A 130 -17.07 -40.69 -22.56
C ALA A 130 -17.77 -39.57 -21.79
N ALA A 131 -18.59 -39.89 -20.78
CA ALA A 131 -19.26 -38.93 -19.91
C ALA A 131 -18.29 -37.96 -19.19
N LEU A 132 -17.01 -38.32 -19.05
CA LEU A 132 -15.96 -37.50 -18.41
C LEU A 132 -14.75 -37.24 -19.34
N ALA A 133 -14.93 -37.27 -20.67
CA ALA A 133 -13.83 -37.17 -21.64
C ALA A 133 -12.98 -35.88 -21.53
N ASN A 134 -13.57 -34.77 -21.07
CA ASN A 134 -12.86 -33.48 -20.95
C ASN A 134 -12.37 -33.17 -19.53
N LYS A 135 -12.26 -34.19 -18.67
CA LYS A 135 -11.84 -34.03 -17.27
C LYS A 135 -10.41 -34.52 -17.11
N GLY A 136 -9.46 -33.58 -17.06
CA GLY A 136 -8.08 -33.88 -16.73
C GLY A 136 -7.95 -34.42 -15.31
N TRP A 137 -7.11 -35.43 -15.11
CA TRP A 137 -6.83 -35.98 -13.78
C TRP A 137 -5.40 -36.49 -13.72
N SER A 138 -4.84 -36.57 -12.52
CA SER A 138 -3.48 -37.05 -12.31
C SER A 138 -3.38 -37.87 -11.04
N PHE A 139 -2.39 -38.77 -10.99
CA PHE A 139 -2.16 -39.62 -9.84
C PHE A 139 -0.69 -40.01 -9.71
N TYR A 140 -0.13 -39.77 -8.52
CA TYR A 140 1.21 -40.21 -8.14
C TYR A 140 1.17 -41.03 -6.85
N SER A 141 1.86 -42.17 -6.82
CA SER A 141 2.07 -42.95 -5.60
C SER A 141 3.42 -43.66 -5.59
N LYS A 142 4.05 -43.68 -4.42
CA LYS A 142 5.23 -44.49 -4.09
C LYS A 142 4.87 -45.78 -3.32
N GLU A 143 3.62 -45.90 -2.93
CA GLU A 143 3.07 -46.95 -2.08
C GLU A 143 2.08 -47.82 -2.87
N PRO A 144 1.86 -49.08 -2.45
CA PRO A 144 0.86 -49.93 -3.07
C PRO A 144 -0.54 -49.34 -2.85
N VAL A 145 -1.34 -49.29 -3.92
CA VAL A 145 -2.69 -48.74 -3.89
C VAL A 145 -3.69 -49.70 -4.53
N ASP A 146 -4.92 -49.69 -4.02
CA ASP A 146 -6.04 -50.42 -4.61
C ASP A 146 -6.57 -49.69 -5.84
N VAL A 147 -6.53 -50.35 -7.01
CA VAL A 147 -6.94 -49.75 -8.29
C VAL A 147 -8.40 -49.32 -8.26
N GLY A 148 -9.29 -50.10 -7.63
CA GLY A 148 -10.70 -49.75 -7.51
C GLY A 148 -10.92 -48.44 -6.74
N THR A 149 -10.14 -48.22 -5.69
CA THR A 149 -10.19 -47.00 -4.87
C THR A 149 -9.66 -45.78 -5.63
N VAL A 150 -8.59 -45.95 -6.40
CA VAL A 150 -8.04 -44.90 -7.28
C VAL A 150 -9.06 -44.52 -8.36
N CYS A 151 -9.67 -45.49 -9.04
CA CYS A 151 -10.69 -45.25 -10.07
C CYS A 151 -11.94 -44.54 -9.49
N ARG A 152 -12.44 -44.99 -8.33
CA ARG A 152 -13.58 -44.33 -7.65
C ARG A 152 -13.25 -42.89 -7.27
N LYS A 153 -12.01 -42.63 -6.80
CA LYS A 153 -11.56 -41.26 -6.48
C LYS A 153 -11.52 -40.38 -7.73
N ALA A 154 -10.92 -40.86 -8.82
CA ALA A 154 -10.83 -40.10 -10.07
C ALA A 154 -12.20 -39.66 -10.60
N VAL A 155 -13.16 -40.59 -10.58
CA VAL A 155 -14.53 -40.32 -11.04
C VAL A 155 -15.25 -39.35 -10.12
N LEU A 156 -15.09 -39.49 -8.81
CA LEU A 156 -15.69 -38.58 -7.83
C LEU A 156 -15.13 -37.16 -7.98
N ASP A 157 -13.81 -37.01 -8.03
CA ASP A 157 -13.13 -35.71 -8.16
C ASP A 157 -13.56 -34.98 -9.46
N ALA A 158 -13.91 -35.75 -10.51
CA ALA A 158 -14.43 -35.22 -11.77
C ALA A 158 -15.94 -34.95 -11.79
N GLY A 159 -16.66 -35.17 -10.68
CA GLY A 159 -18.10 -34.94 -10.57
C GLY A 159 -18.96 -36.05 -11.16
N GLY A 160 -18.45 -37.27 -11.23
CA GLY A 160 -19.15 -38.43 -11.75
C GLY A 160 -19.41 -39.52 -10.71
N TYR A 161 -20.02 -40.60 -11.16
CA TYR A 161 -20.19 -41.83 -10.41
C TYR A 161 -19.77 -43.04 -11.25
N LEU A 162 -19.18 -44.04 -10.59
CA LEU A 162 -18.71 -45.28 -11.20
C LEU A 162 -19.63 -46.42 -10.77
N ILE A 163 -20.16 -47.17 -11.74
CA ILE A 163 -21.12 -48.26 -11.49
C ILE A 163 -20.84 -49.44 -12.43
N SER A 164 -21.13 -50.66 -12.00
CA SER A 164 -21.18 -51.82 -12.88
C SER A 164 -22.62 -52.08 -13.34
N ASP A 165 -22.82 -52.43 -14.61
CA ASP A 165 -24.12 -52.89 -15.08
C ASP A 165 -24.41 -54.35 -14.65
N ASN A 166 -25.57 -54.88 -15.05
CA ASN A 166 -26.01 -56.24 -14.71
C ASN A 166 -25.16 -57.36 -15.37
N GLN A 167 -24.26 -57.00 -16.29
CA GLN A 167 -23.30 -57.89 -16.92
C GLN A 167 -21.90 -57.79 -16.29
N GLY A 168 -21.73 -56.93 -15.27
CA GLY A 168 -20.45 -56.68 -14.61
C GLY A 168 -19.55 -55.70 -15.37
N VAL A 169 -20.07 -54.98 -16.36
CA VAL A 169 -19.31 -54.01 -17.14
C VAL A 169 -19.28 -52.67 -16.41
N TRP A 170 -18.09 -52.14 -16.17
CA TRP A 170 -17.90 -50.86 -15.49
C TRP A 170 -18.23 -49.70 -16.42
N GLN A 171 -19.04 -48.77 -15.93
CA GLN A 171 -19.52 -47.58 -16.65
C GLN A 171 -19.43 -46.33 -15.75
N VAL A 172 -19.30 -45.17 -16.37
CA VAL A 172 -19.23 -43.87 -15.68
C VAL A 172 -20.41 -43.00 -16.09
N GLY A 173 -21.02 -42.34 -15.11
CA GLY A 173 -22.01 -41.29 -15.33
C GLY A 173 -21.56 -39.93 -14.80
N ASN A 174 -22.11 -38.86 -15.37
CA ASN A 174 -21.94 -37.49 -14.90
C ASN A 174 -23.06 -37.15 -13.92
N ALA A 175 -22.72 -36.80 -12.67
CA ALA A 175 -23.69 -36.52 -11.61
C ALA A 175 -24.49 -35.22 -11.85
N PHE A 176 -23.95 -34.31 -12.66
CA PHE A 176 -24.56 -33.01 -12.96
C PHE A 176 -25.32 -32.96 -14.29
N ALA A 177 -25.34 -34.07 -15.04
CA ALA A 177 -26.09 -34.11 -16.30
C ALA A 177 -27.60 -33.99 -16.02
N PRO A 178 -28.33 -33.08 -16.68
CA PRO A 178 -29.76 -32.91 -16.47
C PRO A 178 -30.50 -34.19 -16.89
N LYS A 179 -31.01 -34.93 -15.90
CA LYS A 179 -31.77 -36.17 -16.07
C LYS A 179 -32.90 -36.21 -15.06
N ALA A 180 -33.98 -36.93 -15.40
CA ALA A 180 -35.07 -37.17 -14.46
C ALA A 180 -34.54 -37.90 -13.22
N ALA A 181 -34.75 -37.32 -12.03
CA ALA A 181 -34.34 -37.92 -10.77
C ALA A 181 -35.06 -39.27 -10.57
N LYS A 182 -34.29 -40.31 -10.27
CA LYS A 182 -34.81 -41.61 -9.84
C LYS A 182 -34.43 -41.84 -8.37
N PRO A 183 -35.35 -42.29 -7.51
CA PRO A 183 -35.01 -42.62 -6.13
C PRO A 183 -34.11 -43.86 -6.09
N LEU A 184 -33.05 -43.80 -5.26
CA LEU A 184 -32.26 -44.96 -4.88
C LEU A 184 -32.86 -45.52 -3.59
N LEU A 185 -33.46 -46.72 -3.65
CA LEU A 185 -34.18 -47.32 -2.52
C LEU A 185 -33.38 -48.48 -1.93
N ALA A 186 -33.18 -48.46 -0.61
CA ALA A 186 -32.41 -49.47 0.13
C ALA A 186 -33.17 -50.81 0.31
N ASP A 187 -34.44 -50.86 -0.05
CA ASP A 187 -35.30 -52.06 0.00
C ASP A 187 -35.17 -52.94 -1.25
N GLY A 188 -34.34 -52.56 -2.22
CA GLY A 188 -34.13 -53.29 -3.47
C GLY A 188 -35.26 -53.12 -4.49
N SER A 189 -36.23 -52.24 -4.25
CA SER A 189 -37.35 -51.97 -5.18
C SER A 189 -37.00 -51.02 -6.34
N ALA A 190 -35.80 -50.44 -6.32
CA ALA A 190 -35.25 -49.61 -7.38
C ALA A 190 -33.86 -50.10 -7.81
N GLU A 191 -33.59 -50.06 -9.12
CA GLU A 191 -32.25 -50.30 -9.67
C GLU A 191 -31.49 -48.97 -9.83
N PRO A 192 -30.18 -48.92 -9.51
CA PRO A 192 -29.33 -50.01 -9.03
C PRO A 192 -29.54 -50.35 -7.55
N SER A 193 -29.31 -51.62 -7.17
CA SER A 193 -29.45 -52.08 -5.79
C SER A 193 -28.46 -51.39 -4.86
N VAL A 194 -28.97 -50.84 -3.75
CA VAL A 194 -28.17 -50.10 -2.78
C VAL A 194 -27.71 -51.04 -1.67
N GLY A 195 -26.42 -51.39 -1.65
CA GLY A 195 -25.84 -52.24 -0.59
C GLY A 195 -25.59 -51.49 0.73
N ALA A 196 -25.06 -50.27 0.65
CA ALA A 196 -24.84 -49.38 1.79
C ALA A 196 -24.77 -47.93 1.31
N ILE A 197 -25.23 -46.99 2.14
CA ILE A 197 -25.06 -45.55 1.94
C ILE A 197 -23.99 -45.09 2.92
N LEU A 198 -22.90 -44.53 2.40
CA LEU A 198 -21.81 -43.99 3.19
C LEU A 198 -21.65 -42.50 2.83
N GLU A 199 -21.88 -41.63 3.81
CA GLU A 199 -21.49 -40.23 3.70
C GLU A 199 -19.98 -40.14 3.91
N ARG A 200 -19.25 -39.60 2.93
CA ARG A 200 -17.81 -39.41 3.05
C ARG A 200 -17.57 -38.20 3.94
N ASN A 201 -16.72 -38.35 4.95
CA ASN A 201 -16.35 -37.24 5.83
C ASN A 201 -15.80 -36.09 4.97
N VAL A 202 -16.50 -34.97 4.95
CA VAL A 202 -16.05 -33.76 4.25
C VAL A 202 -14.98 -33.15 5.16
N ALA A 203 -13.75 -33.00 4.65
CA ALA A 203 -12.71 -32.27 5.37
C ALA A 203 -13.14 -30.82 5.60
N ASP A 204 -12.39 -30.10 6.45
CA ASP A 204 -12.61 -28.74 6.95
C ASP A 204 -13.51 -27.84 6.07
N PRO A 205 -14.38 -27.03 6.70
CA PRO A 205 -15.42 -26.30 5.97
C PRO A 205 -14.81 -25.47 4.84
N LEU A 206 -15.48 -25.44 3.69
CA LEU A 206 -14.98 -24.95 2.39
C LEU A 206 -14.24 -23.60 2.42
N TRP A 207 -14.56 -22.75 3.40
CA TRP A 207 -13.91 -21.45 3.65
C TRP A 207 -12.51 -21.52 4.28
N GLN A 208 -12.06 -22.70 4.70
CA GLN A 208 -10.70 -22.99 5.18
C GLN A 208 -9.85 -23.69 4.10
N VAL A 209 -10.45 -24.08 2.97
CA VAL A 209 -9.79 -24.85 1.92
C VAL A 209 -9.26 -23.90 0.86
N GLU A 210 -7.95 -23.70 0.85
CA GLU A 210 -7.27 -23.05 -0.27
C GLU A 210 -7.04 -24.08 -1.39
N VAL A 211 -7.81 -23.98 -2.47
CA VAL A 211 -7.66 -24.88 -3.63
C VAL A 211 -6.70 -24.24 -4.62
N GLY A 212 -5.44 -24.68 -4.61
CA GLY A 212 -4.54 -24.45 -5.75
C GLY A 212 -5.10 -25.11 -7.01
N TYR A 213 -4.99 -24.43 -8.16
CA TYR A 213 -5.55 -24.87 -9.45
C TYR A 213 -5.09 -26.29 -9.88
N ASN A 214 -3.90 -26.74 -9.44
CA ASN A 214 -3.39 -28.10 -9.69
C ASN A 214 -2.82 -28.76 -8.41
N PRO A 215 -2.98 -30.10 -8.24
CA PRO A 215 -2.38 -30.82 -7.12
C PRO A 215 -0.85 -30.75 -7.14
N CYS A 216 -0.25 -30.36 -6.01
CA CYS A 216 1.18 -30.49 -5.76
C CYS A 216 1.46 -31.82 -5.07
N TRP A 217 2.13 -32.74 -5.76
CA TRP A 217 2.35 -34.11 -5.26
C TRP A 217 3.50 -34.23 -4.26
N GLY A 218 4.36 -33.22 -4.18
CA GLY A 218 5.44 -33.11 -3.21
C GLY A 218 5.14 -31.96 -2.24
N VAL A 219 4.74 -32.29 -1.01
CA VAL A 219 4.52 -31.28 0.03
C VAL A 219 5.87 -30.65 0.40
N HIS A 220 5.99 -29.33 0.28
CA HIS A 220 7.20 -28.58 0.64
C HIS A 220 7.03 -27.94 2.03
N SER A 221 8.06 -28.05 2.88
CA SER A 221 8.19 -27.20 4.05
C SER A 221 8.82 -25.85 3.68
N ALA A 222 8.74 -24.85 4.56
CA ALA A 222 9.42 -23.57 4.33
C ALA A 222 10.94 -23.73 4.12
N SER A 223 11.56 -24.73 4.77
CA SER A 223 12.97 -25.07 4.58
C SER A 223 13.28 -25.82 3.29
N ASP A 224 12.28 -26.15 2.47
CA ASP A 224 12.42 -26.76 1.15
C ASP A 224 12.27 -25.75 0.01
N ILE A 225 12.05 -24.47 0.33
CA ILE A 225 11.87 -23.38 -0.63
C ILE A 225 13.07 -22.44 -0.57
N SER A 226 13.65 -22.12 -1.74
CA SER A 226 14.77 -21.18 -1.83
C SER A 226 14.43 -19.79 -1.28
N PRO A 227 15.24 -19.21 -0.37
CA PRO A 227 15.05 -17.84 0.11
C PRO A 227 15.02 -16.81 -1.02
N LYS A 228 15.77 -17.04 -2.10
CA LYS A 228 15.75 -16.15 -3.28
C LYS A 228 14.40 -16.13 -4.00
N LEU A 229 13.67 -17.25 -3.98
CA LEU A 229 12.32 -17.31 -4.54
C LEU A 229 11.33 -16.55 -3.65
N LEU A 230 11.53 -16.59 -2.34
CA LEU A 230 10.75 -15.81 -1.38
C LEU A 230 11.03 -14.31 -1.48
N GLU A 231 12.30 -13.92 -1.64
CA GLU A 231 12.74 -12.55 -1.89
C GLU A 231 12.18 -12.01 -3.21
N LEU A 232 12.15 -12.84 -4.27
CA LEU A 232 11.57 -12.47 -5.56
C LEU A 232 10.05 -12.27 -5.45
N ALA A 233 9.35 -13.15 -4.74
CA ALA A 233 7.90 -12.99 -4.50
C ALA A 233 7.60 -11.70 -3.71
N GLY A 234 8.40 -11.38 -2.69
CA GLY A 234 8.32 -10.11 -1.98
C GLY A 234 8.56 -8.91 -2.88
N SER A 235 9.58 -8.97 -3.73
CA SER A 235 9.92 -7.90 -4.68
C SER A 235 8.81 -7.66 -5.72
N ILE A 236 8.12 -8.71 -6.18
CA ILE A 236 6.97 -8.59 -7.10
C ILE A 236 5.79 -7.93 -6.39
N ALA A 237 5.47 -8.34 -5.17
CA ALA A 237 4.39 -7.72 -4.39
C ALA A 237 4.65 -6.23 -4.11
N GLU A 238 5.90 -5.86 -3.84
CA GLU A 238 6.31 -4.45 -3.69
C GLU A 238 6.18 -3.67 -5.00
N GLN A 239 6.53 -4.28 -6.14
CA GLN A 239 6.37 -3.66 -7.46
C GLN A 239 4.91 -3.49 -7.86
N ASP A 240 4.05 -4.47 -7.56
CA ASP A 240 2.61 -4.40 -7.83
C ASP A 240 1.95 -3.32 -6.97
N ALA A 241 2.32 -3.23 -5.69
CA ALA A 241 1.85 -2.16 -4.80
C ALA A 241 2.29 -0.77 -5.28
N ALA A 242 3.54 -0.63 -5.76
CA ALA A 242 4.03 0.62 -6.33
C ALA A 242 3.33 0.98 -7.64
N LEU A 243 3.01 -0.01 -8.48
CA LEU A 243 2.27 0.20 -9.73
C LEU A 243 0.84 0.66 -9.48
N GLU A 244 0.19 0.12 -8.45
CA GLU A 244 -1.18 0.50 -8.08
C GLU A 244 -1.24 1.95 -7.58
N LEU A 245 -0.30 2.36 -6.72
CA LEU A 245 -0.19 3.76 -6.27
C LEU A 245 0.01 4.74 -7.45
N VAL A 246 0.81 4.34 -8.45
CA VAL A 246 1.03 5.13 -9.66
C VAL A 246 -0.24 5.25 -10.51
N ARG A 247 -1.05 4.19 -10.59
CA ARG A 247 -2.34 4.22 -11.29
C ARG A 247 -3.34 5.13 -10.61
N GLU A 248 -3.51 4.99 -9.29
CA GLU A 248 -4.42 5.86 -8.50
C GLU A 248 -4.04 7.35 -8.65
N THR A 249 -2.75 7.65 -8.60
CA THR A 249 -2.26 9.04 -8.79
C THR A 249 -2.54 9.56 -10.20
N ALA A 250 -2.41 8.70 -11.22
CA ALA A 250 -2.70 9.05 -12.61
C ALA A 250 -4.20 9.27 -12.85
N ASP A 251 -5.07 8.45 -12.25
CA ASP A 251 -6.52 8.57 -12.36
C ASP A 251 -7.03 9.83 -11.65
N LEU A 252 -6.47 10.19 -10.49
CA LEU A 252 -6.78 11.44 -9.81
C LEU A 252 -6.37 12.68 -10.62
N ALA A 253 -5.18 12.64 -11.24
CA ALA A 253 -4.71 13.71 -12.11
C ALA A 253 -5.62 13.87 -13.35
N LYS A 254 -6.07 12.76 -13.93
CA LYS A 254 -7.01 12.76 -15.06
C LYS A 254 -8.38 13.34 -14.66
N ALA A 255 -8.95 12.91 -13.54
CA ALA A 255 -10.22 13.42 -13.03
C ALA A 255 -10.16 14.94 -12.75
N THR A 256 -9.02 15.42 -12.21
CA THR A 256 -8.79 16.86 -11.98
C THR A 256 -8.73 17.64 -13.30
N ALA A 257 -8.08 17.07 -14.33
CA ALA A 257 -8.02 17.68 -15.66
C ALA A 257 -9.41 17.74 -16.33
N GLU A 258 -10.21 16.68 -16.23
CA GLU A 258 -11.59 16.61 -16.74
C GLU A 258 -12.52 17.60 -16.02
N ALA A 259 -12.42 17.73 -14.69
CA ALA A 259 -13.19 18.71 -13.92
C ALA A 259 -12.88 20.15 -14.36
N ALA A 260 -11.59 20.45 -14.56
CA ALA A 260 -11.18 21.77 -15.02
C ALA A 260 -11.53 22.02 -16.51
N GLU A 261 -11.77 20.98 -17.31
CA GLU A 261 -12.28 21.11 -18.68
C GLU A 261 -13.77 21.44 -18.67
N ILE A 262 -14.55 20.78 -17.80
CA ILE A 262 -15.97 21.08 -17.56
C ILE A 262 -16.16 22.52 -17.06
N GLU A 263 -15.30 23.00 -16.16
CA GLU A 263 -15.34 24.40 -15.68
C GLU A 263 -15.15 25.40 -16.83
N ILE A 264 -14.18 25.17 -17.72
CA ILE A 264 -13.96 25.99 -18.93
C ILE A 264 -15.14 25.90 -19.90
N ASP A 265 -15.77 24.73 -20.00
CA ASP A 265 -16.90 24.49 -20.89
C ASP A 265 -18.20 25.18 -20.45
N ASN A 266 -18.35 25.36 -19.14
CA ASN A 266 -19.39 26.14 -18.49
C ASN A 266 -19.11 27.64 -18.59
N MET A 267 -17.84 28.05 -18.56
CA MET A 267 -17.47 29.45 -18.75
C MET A 267 -17.88 29.95 -20.14
N GLY A 268 -18.70 31.00 -20.19
CA GLY A 268 -19.25 31.56 -21.41
C GLY A 268 -20.17 30.61 -22.19
N ALA A 269 -20.85 29.70 -21.49
CA ALA A 269 -21.88 28.85 -22.07
C ALA A 269 -23.02 29.66 -22.73
N ASP A 270 -23.28 30.88 -22.25
CA ASP A 270 -24.23 31.84 -22.79
C ASP A 270 -23.65 32.72 -23.93
N GLY A 271 -22.41 32.45 -24.37
CA GLY A 271 -21.71 33.24 -25.38
C GLY A 271 -21.18 34.58 -24.88
N MET A 272 -21.23 34.82 -23.58
CA MET A 272 -20.72 36.02 -22.92
C MET A 272 -19.69 35.61 -21.89
N LEU A 273 -18.53 36.28 -21.87
CA LEU A 273 -17.60 36.17 -20.76
C LEU A 273 -17.97 37.22 -19.72
N ASP A 274 -18.54 36.78 -18.61
CA ASP A 274 -19.00 37.66 -17.54
C ASP A 274 -17.85 38.17 -16.65
N ARG A 275 -18.15 39.13 -15.77
CA ARG A 275 -17.15 39.74 -14.89
C ARG A 275 -16.45 38.74 -13.96
N SER A 276 -17.17 37.75 -13.44
CA SER A 276 -16.62 36.68 -12.59
C SER A 276 -15.71 35.75 -13.41
N GLU A 277 -16.20 35.29 -14.56
CA GLU A 277 -15.45 34.40 -15.46
C GLU A 277 -14.18 35.05 -15.99
N LYS A 278 -14.16 36.38 -16.18
CA LYS A 278 -12.94 37.13 -16.52
C LYS A 278 -11.88 37.06 -15.43
N ILE A 279 -12.29 37.16 -14.16
CA ILE A 279 -11.36 37.06 -13.03
C ILE A 279 -10.79 35.64 -12.94
N ASP A 280 -11.62 34.62 -13.15
CA ASP A 280 -11.16 33.23 -13.16
C ASP A 280 -10.24 32.93 -14.36
N ASN A 281 -10.55 33.45 -15.56
CA ASN A 281 -9.67 33.33 -16.72
C ASN A 281 -8.33 34.06 -16.55
N GLN A 282 -8.32 35.19 -15.84
CA GLN A 282 -7.08 35.88 -15.50
C GLN A 282 -6.25 35.05 -14.52
N ARG A 283 -6.86 34.49 -13.47
CA ARG A 283 -6.20 33.60 -12.51
C ARG A 283 -5.57 32.39 -13.22
N LEU A 284 -6.35 31.70 -14.05
CA LEU A 284 -5.88 30.52 -14.79
C LEU A 284 -4.72 30.85 -15.74
N LEU A 285 -4.70 32.04 -16.34
CA LEU A 285 -3.60 32.49 -17.21
C LEU A 285 -2.33 32.81 -16.40
N GLU A 286 -2.47 33.37 -15.20
CA GLU A 286 -1.35 33.62 -14.28
C GLU A 286 -0.77 32.31 -13.72
N GLU A 287 -1.62 31.34 -13.38
CA GLU A 287 -1.22 29.99 -12.98
C GLU A 287 -0.47 29.25 -14.10
N ALA A 288 -1.02 29.28 -15.33
CA ALA A 288 -0.39 28.72 -16.52
C ALA A 288 1.01 29.33 -16.80
N ALA A 289 1.18 30.63 -16.55
CA ALA A 289 2.46 31.31 -16.71
C ALA A 289 3.49 30.86 -15.66
N ALA A 290 3.06 30.63 -14.41
CA ALA A 290 3.92 30.15 -13.32
C ALA A 290 4.37 28.70 -13.56
N GLU A 291 3.45 27.80 -13.97
CA GLU A 291 3.76 26.42 -14.33
C GLU A 291 4.79 26.33 -15.46
N ARG A 292 4.62 27.15 -16.50
CA ARG A 292 5.57 27.24 -17.61
C ARG A 292 6.98 27.57 -17.12
N SER A 293 7.13 28.52 -16.19
CA SER A 293 8.44 28.88 -15.63
C SER A 293 9.08 27.70 -14.88
N ALA A 294 8.28 26.88 -14.19
CA ALA A 294 8.76 25.69 -13.50
C ALA A 294 9.22 24.60 -14.49
N ILE A 295 8.45 24.36 -15.56
CA ILE A 295 8.78 23.37 -16.59
C ILE A 295 10.06 23.79 -17.35
N ALA A 296 10.23 25.07 -17.66
CA ALA A 296 11.42 25.60 -18.36
C ALA A 296 12.74 25.19 -17.69
N SER A 297 12.78 25.18 -16.35
CA SER A 297 13.98 24.78 -15.59
C SER A 297 14.37 23.31 -15.76
N LYS A 298 13.43 22.47 -16.21
CA LYS A 298 13.59 21.01 -16.34
C LYS A 298 13.89 20.57 -17.78
N ILE A 299 13.59 21.38 -18.79
CA ILE A 299 13.80 21.04 -20.20
C ILE A 299 15.29 20.83 -20.54
N GLY A 300 16.22 21.46 -19.82
CA GLY A 300 17.66 21.20 -20.03
C GLY A 300 18.12 19.81 -19.57
N ILE A 301 17.29 19.10 -18.80
CA ILE A 301 17.58 17.78 -18.21
C ILE A 301 16.97 16.66 -19.06
N TYR A 302 15.84 16.92 -19.72
CA TYR A 302 15.07 15.93 -20.48
C TYR A 302 14.92 16.39 -21.94
N ASN A 303 15.07 15.49 -22.90
CA ASN A 303 15.05 15.78 -24.35
C ASN A 303 13.63 16.10 -24.89
N ALA A 304 12.97 17.10 -24.32
CA ALA A 304 11.57 17.50 -24.60
C ALA A 304 11.47 18.90 -25.25
N ALA A 305 12.52 19.35 -25.94
CA ALA A 305 12.62 20.70 -26.49
C ALA A 305 11.58 20.99 -27.60
N THR A 306 11.22 19.98 -28.39
CA THR A 306 10.24 20.12 -29.48
C THR A 306 8.84 20.37 -28.93
N GLU A 307 8.40 19.55 -27.99
CA GLU A 307 7.10 19.65 -27.32
C GLU A 307 7.02 20.92 -26.48
N TRP A 308 8.13 21.31 -25.84
CA TRP A 308 8.24 22.56 -25.10
C TRP A 308 7.95 23.78 -25.99
N ASN A 309 8.57 23.85 -27.16
CA ASN A 309 8.33 24.96 -28.08
C ASN A 309 6.87 25.02 -28.56
N ALA A 310 6.23 23.86 -28.76
CA ALA A 310 4.81 23.79 -29.11
C ALA A 310 3.89 24.25 -27.97
N TYR A 311 4.20 23.90 -26.72
CA TYR A 311 3.50 24.37 -25.52
C TYR A 311 3.62 25.88 -25.33
N VAL A 312 4.83 26.43 -25.46
CA VAL A 312 5.08 27.88 -25.38
C VAL A 312 4.26 28.63 -26.43
N ALA A 313 4.23 28.14 -27.67
CA ALA A 313 3.44 28.75 -28.74
C ALA A 313 1.93 28.72 -28.46
N ALA A 314 1.41 27.62 -27.91
CA ALA A 314 0.01 27.50 -27.54
C ALA A 314 -0.39 28.45 -26.40
N HIS A 315 0.47 28.60 -25.38
CA HIS A 315 0.28 29.55 -24.29
C HIS A 315 0.26 31.00 -24.79
N GLU A 316 1.22 31.42 -25.63
CA GLU A 316 1.22 32.78 -26.17
C GLU A 316 0.00 33.07 -27.06
N ALA A 317 -0.48 32.07 -27.81
CA ALA A 317 -1.70 32.20 -28.60
C ALA A 317 -2.97 32.34 -27.73
N LEU A 318 -3.06 31.62 -26.61
CA LEU A 318 -4.13 31.76 -25.63
C LEU A 318 -4.09 33.14 -24.95
N LYS A 319 -2.92 33.56 -24.48
CA LYS A 319 -2.69 34.88 -23.88
C LYS A 319 -3.09 36.01 -24.82
N ALA A 320 -2.69 35.94 -26.08
CA ALA A 320 -3.03 36.95 -27.08
C ALA A 320 -4.55 37.03 -27.34
N TYR A 321 -5.25 35.91 -27.28
CA TYR A 321 -6.71 35.85 -27.43
C TYR A 321 -7.46 36.43 -26.22
N LEU A 322 -7.01 36.13 -24.99
CA LEU A 322 -7.66 36.58 -23.76
C LEU A 322 -7.35 38.04 -23.42
N ALA A 323 -6.15 38.55 -23.75
CA ALA A 323 -5.71 39.90 -23.40
C ALA A 323 -6.73 41.03 -23.71
N PRO A 324 -7.34 41.13 -24.91
CA PRO A 324 -8.35 42.16 -25.18
C PRO A 324 -9.68 41.94 -24.42
N LEU A 325 -10.03 40.69 -24.11
CA LEU A 325 -11.26 40.35 -23.38
C LEU A 325 -11.14 40.66 -21.88
N LEU A 326 -9.92 40.57 -21.34
CA LEU A 326 -9.57 40.82 -19.94
C LEU A 326 -9.14 42.26 -19.66
N ALA A 327 -9.07 43.13 -20.68
CA ALA A 327 -8.61 44.52 -20.53
C ALA A 327 -9.56 45.38 -19.66
N ASP A 328 -10.86 45.08 -19.69
CA ASP A 328 -11.86 45.68 -18.82
C ASP A 328 -12.68 44.56 -18.15
N ILE A 329 -12.36 44.29 -16.89
CA ILE A 329 -13.00 43.27 -16.05
C ILE A 329 -14.34 43.74 -15.45
N THR A 330 -14.74 44.99 -15.69
CA THR A 330 -15.96 45.59 -15.13
C THR A 330 -17.17 45.47 -16.05
N VAL A 331 -16.99 44.88 -17.24
CA VAL A 331 -18.04 44.69 -18.26
C VAL A 331 -18.05 43.25 -18.76
N ASN A 332 -19.23 42.73 -19.11
CA ASN A 332 -19.35 41.45 -19.80
C ASN A 332 -18.93 41.63 -21.27
N SER A 333 -18.22 40.66 -21.85
CA SER A 333 -17.76 40.73 -23.24
C SER A 333 -18.28 39.54 -24.05
N PRO A 334 -18.81 39.76 -25.27
CA PRO A 334 -19.20 38.67 -26.14
C PRO A 334 -17.97 37.87 -26.59
N ILE A 335 -18.12 36.55 -26.70
CA ILE A 335 -17.06 35.64 -27.16
C ILE A 335 -17.58 34.70 -28.25
N ASP A 336 -16.68 34.27 -29.13
CA ASP A 336 -16.92 33.08 -29.95
C ASP A 336 -16.58 31.84 -29.10
N ARG A 337 -17.61 31.09 -28.71
CA ARG A 337 -17.48 29.90 -27.86
C ARG A 337 -16.57 28.84 -28.47
N ALA A 338 -16.62 28.64 -29.78
CA ALA A 338 -15.79 27.64 -30.45
C ALA A 338 -14.31 28.06 -30.45
N ALA A 339 -14.05 29.35 -30.69
CA ALA A 339 -12.70 29.91 -30.62
C ALA A 339 -12.13 29.89 -29.19
N PHE A 340 -12.94 30.27 -28.19
CA PHE A 340 -12.55 30.25 -26.77
C PHE A 340 -12.17 28.84 -26.30
N LYS A 341 -13.05 27.85 -26.54
CA LYS A 341 -12.78 26.45 -26.19
C LYS A 341 -11.57 25.88 -26.92
N GLY A 342 -11.46 26.14 -28.23
CA GLY A 342 -10.35 25.63 -29.04
C GLY A 342 -8.98 26.10 -28.56
N ARG A 343 -8.87 27.34 -28.06
CA ARG A 343 -7.60 27.88 -27.52
C ARG A 343 -7.20 27.21 -26.21
N TRP A 344 -8.14 27.04 -25.28
CA TRP A 344 -7.89 26.35 -24.01
C TRP A 344 -7.57 24.86 -24.20
N ALA A 345 -8.30 24.17 -25.09
CA ALA A 345 -8.04 22.78 -25.43
C ALA A 345 -6.62 22.60 -26.03
N THR A 346 -6.24 23.46 -26.97
CA THR A 346 -4.89 23.43 -27.58
C THR A 346 -3.79 23.65 -26.53
N TYR A 347 -3.99 24.60 -25.61
CA TYR A 347 -3.03 24.84 -24.51
C TYR A 347 -2.83 23.59 -23.65
N ARG A 348 -3.91 22.94 -23.20
CA ARG A 348 -3.85 21.76 -22.34
C ARG A 348 -3.27 20.54 -23.05
N GLU A 349 -3.62 20.33 -24.32
CA GLU A 349 -3.06 19.25 -25.14
C GLU A 349 -1.53 19.36 -25.22
N LYS A 350 -1.01 20.56 -25.49
CA LYS A 350 0.44 20.78 -25.58
C LYS A 350 1.14 20.74 -24.21
N HIS A 351 0.46 21.18 -23.14
CA HIS A 351 0.97 21.01 -21.77
C HIS A 351 1.17 19.52 -21.44
N GLN A 352 0.18 18.67 -21.73
CA GLN A 352 0.27 17.23 -21.49
C GLN A 352 1.35 16.57 -22.34
N ALA A 353 1.52 17.01 -23.59
CA ALA A 353 2.56 16.49 -24.49
C ALA A 353 3.97 16.68 -23.92
N VAL A 354 4.26 17.83 -23.30
CA VAL A 354 5.56 18.09 -22.65
C VAL A 354 5.79 17.14 -21.47
N TRP A 355 4.79 16.95 -20.62
CA TRP A 355 4.88 16.03 -19.49
C TRP A 355 5.08 14.59 -19.92
N ASN A 356 4.40 14.14 -20.98
CA ASN A 356 4.57 12.81 -21.53
C ASN A 356 5.98 12.60 -22.10
N ALA A 357 6.53 13.59 -22.80
CA ALA A 357 7.90 13.55 -23.31
C ALA A 357 8.93 13.50 -22.17
N MET A 358 8.78 14.34 -21.15
CA MET A 358 9.66 14.33 -19.96
C MET A 358 9.59 13.00 -19.20
N ALA A 359 8.39 12.41 -19.05
CA ALA A 359 8.20 11.13 -18.38
C ALA A 359 8.81 9.96 -19.17
N GLY A 360 8.70 9.98 -20.50
CA GLY A 360 9.36 9.02 -21.38
C GLY A 360 10.87 9.01 -21.21
N ASP A 361 11.48 10.20 -21.24
CA ASP A 361 12.92 10.37 -21.08
C ASP A 361 13.40 10.00 -19.66
N ALA A 362 12.63 10.39 -18.63
CA ALA A 362 12.91 10.02 -17.24
C ALA A 362 12.91 8.50 -17.03
N ARG A 363 12.02 7.76 -17.68
CA ARG A 363 12.03 6.28 -17.67
C ARG A 363 13.33 5.75 -18.26
N THR A 364 13.74 6.25 -19.42
CA THR A 364 15.00 5.83 -20.07
C THR A 364 16.21 6.10 -19.18
N VAL A 365 16.30 7.28 -18.56
CA VAL A 365 17.37 7.65 -17.62
C VAL A 365 17.35 6.76 -16.37
N SER A 366 16.18 6.47 -15.82
CA SER A 366 16.02 5.57 -14.66
C SER A 366 16.36 4.13 -14.98
N THR A 367 16.01 3.63 -16.17
CA THR A 367 16.38 2.28 -16.63
C THR A 367 17.89 2.15 -16.73
N TRP A 368 18.61 3.19 -17.15
CA TRP A 368 20.07 3.20 -17.21
C TRP A 368 20.73 3.22 -15.81
N ALA A 369 20.13 3.88 -14.83
CA ALA A 369 20.62 3.86 -13.46
C ALA A 369 20.54 2.46 -12.82
N GLY A 370 19.60 1.61 -13.27
CA GLY A 370 19.43 0.22 -12.83
C GLY A 370 20.32 -0.80 -13.55
N THR A 371 20.94 -0.46 -14.68
CA THR A 371 21.85 -1.36 -15.40
C THR A 371 23.26 -1.29 -14.82
N SER A 372 23.75 -2.41 -14.27
CA SER A 372 25.15 -2.58 -13.87
C SER A 372 25.89 -3.51 -14.84
N GLY A 373 27.12 -3.15 -15.22
CA GLY A 373 27.94 -3.88 -16.22
C GLY A 373 28.54 -2.96 -17.30
N ALA A 374 29.58 -3.42 -17.99
CA ALA A 374 30.25 -2.65 -19.05
C ALA A 374 29.35 -2.50 -20.29
N GLY A 375 29.17 -1.27 -20.79
CA GLY A 375 28.44 -0.99 -22.04
C GLY A 375 27.32 0.07 -21.97
N LYS A 376 27.21 0.84 -20.87
CA LYS A 376 26.29 2.00 -20.83
C LYS A 376 26.71 3.09 -21.82
N PRO A 377 25.82 3.98 -22.30
CA PRO A 377 26.18 5.05 -23.24
C PRO A 377 27.33 5.95 -22.76
N GLN A 378 27.46 6.19 -21.44
CA GLN A 378 28.62 6.89 -20.88
C GLN A 378 29.94 6.09 -20.98
N ASP A 379 29.89 4.76 -20.98
CA ASP A 379 31.08 3.91 -21.17
C ASP A 379 31.55 3.94 -22.63
N ASN A 380 30.63 4.00 -23.60
CA ASN A 380 30.95 4.13 -25.02
C ASN A 380 31.37 5.55 -25.44
N ALA A 381 31.26 6.57 -24.57
CA ALA A 381 31.96 7.83 -24.76
C ALA A 381 33.48 7.69 -24.57
N THR A 382 33.93 6.64 -23.88
CA THR A 382 35.35 6.31 -23.68
C THR A 382 35.85 5.10 -24.46
N VAL A 383 34.97 4.26 -25.02
CA VAL A 383 35.38 3.16 -25.93
C VAL A 383 35.80 3.77 -27.27
N GLY A 384 37.07 4.15 -27.33
CA GLY A 384 37.70 4.85 -28.46
C GLY A 384 38.53 6.08 -28.04
N ALA A 385 38.30 6.62 -26.84
CA ALA A 385 39.08 7.74 -26.31
C ALA A 385 40.34 7.22 -25.59
N LYS A 386 41.49 7.25 -26.27
CA LYS A 386 42.80 7.11 -25.61
C LYS A 386 43.10 8.39 -24.85
N ALA A 387 43.43 8.29 -23.57
CA ALA A 387 43.94 9.41 -22.78
C ALA A 387 45.18 10.00 -23.50
N GLY A 388 45.06 11.24 -23.96
CA GLY A 388 46.14 12.04 -24.54
C GLY A 388 46.05 12.42 -26.03
N LEU A 389 45.00 12.07 -26.79
CA LEU A 389 45.02 12.28 -28.26
C LEU A 389 43.79 12.96 -28.91
N ASN A 390 42.91 13.63 -28.14
CA ASN A 390 41.64 14.15 -28.69
C ASN A 390 41.52 15.69 -28.66
N LEU A 391 42.61 16.41 -28.89
CA LEU A 391 42.55 17.81 -29.32
C LEU A 391 43.11 17.91 -30.74
N LEU A 392 42.28 17.49 -31.70
CA LEU A 392 42.52 17.77 -33.11
C LEU A 392 41.86 19.11 -33.46
N ASP A 393 42.49 19.90 -34.31
CA ASP A 393 41.81 21.05 -34.90
C ASP A 393 40.71 20.62 -35.89
N GLN A 394 40.01 21.59 -36.46
CA GLN A 394 38.89 21.42 -37.40
C GLN A 394 39.27 20.67 -38.70
N ASN A 395 40.56 20.35 -38.91
CA ASN A 395 41.07 19.55 -40.03
C ASN A 395 41.76 18.25 -39.60
N GLY A 396 41.73 17.88 -38.32
CA GLY A 396 42.14 16.56 -37.86
C GLY A 396 43.65 16.38 -37.55
N ALA A 397 44.41 17.46 -37.31
CA ALA A 397 45.83 17.36 -36.92
C ALA A 397 46.05 17.67 -35.41
N ALA A 398 46.99 16.95 -34.78
CA ALA A 398 47.31 17.08 -33.36
C ALA A 398 48.12 18.36 -33.07
N ILE A 399 47.71 19.14 -32.06
CA ILE A 399 48.21 20.52 -31.81
C ILE A 399 49.56 20.58 -31.05
N VAL A 400 50.09 19.49 -30.49
CA VAL A 400 51.39 19.56 -29.79
C VAL A 400 52.25 18.31 -30.03
N THR A 401 53.25 18.45 -30.89
CA THR A 401 54.41 17.54 -30.95
C THR A 401 55.52 18.09 -30.07
N LEU A 402 55.67 17.57 -28.85
CA LEU A 402 56.95 17.64 -28.16
C LEU A 402 57.83 16.52 -28.72
N GLU A 403 58.80 16.88 -29.57
CA GLU A 403 59.76 15.92 -30.08
C GLU A 403 60.78 15.53 -28.99
N ASP A 404 60.88 14.23 -28.74
CA ASP A 404 61.87 13.62 -27.87
C ASP A 404 63.27 13.77 -28.52
N GLY A 405 64.06 14.75 -28.08
CA GLY A 405 65.44 14.94 -28.56
C GLY A 405 65.94 16.35 -28.89
N ALA A 406 65.28 17.44 -28.47
CA ALA A 406 65.74 18.83 -28.69
C ALA A 406 67.01 19.26 -27.91
N THR A 407 68.00 18.37 -27.76
CA THR A 407 69.38 18.72 -27.35
C THR A 407 70.47 17.93 -28.10
N LYS A 408 70.14 17.13 -29.13
CA LYS A 408 71.16 16.46 -29.96
C LYS A 408 71.80 17.46 -30.94
N GLY A 409 72.83 18.18 -30.48
CA GLY A 409 73.62 19.03 -31.37
C GLY A 409 74.78 19.84 -30.73
N ALA A 410 74.86 20.00 -29.42
CA ALA A 410 75.97 20.72 -28.79
C ALA A 410 77.14 19.76 -28.46
N PRO A 411 78.37 20.00 -28.94
CA PRO A 411 79.54 19.19 -28.59
C PRO A 411 79.78 19.18 -27.07
N VAL A 412 80.22 18.03 -26.55
CA VAL A 412 80.62 17.87 -25.14
C VAL A 412 81.73 18.89 -24.81
N GLY A 413 81.45 19.79 -23.85
CA GLY A 413 82.37 20.86 -23.42
C GLY A 413 81.98 22.29 -23.83
N THR A 414 80.75 22.53 -24.27
CA THR A 414 80.31 23.90 -24.60
C THR A 414 79.95 24.68 -23.33
N ASP A 415 80.70 25.74 -23.03
CA ASP A 415 80.43 26.66 -21.91
C ASP A 415 79.50 27.79 -22.35
N VAL A 416 78.52 28.14 -21.49
CA VAL A 416 77.71 29.36 -21.64
C VAL A 416 78.13 30.32 -20.53
N GLY A 417 78.79 31.42 -20.90
CA GLY A 417 79.27 32.40 -19.92
C GLY A 417 80.33 31.85 -18.95
N GLY A 418 81.17 30.92 -19.40
CA GLY A 418 82.27 30.35 -18.63
C GLY A 418 81.89 29.25 -17.64
N LYS A 419 80.66 28.71 -17.74
CA LYS A 419 80.22 27.52 -17.01
C LYS A 419 79.71 26.44 -17.97
N PRO A 420 79.96 25.14 -17.66
CA PRO A 420 79.45 24.05 -18.47
C PRO A 420 77.92 24.06 -18.56
N VAL A 421 77.38 23.85 -19.75
CA VAL A 421 75.92 23.81 -20.03
C VAL A 421 75.14 22.93 -19.04
N ILE A 422 75.72 21.82 -18.58
CA ILE A 422 75.05 20.86 -17.66
C ILE A 422 74.77 21.48 -16.29
N ASP A 423 75.65 22.36 -15.80
CA ASP A 423 75.51 23.01 -14.49
C ASP A 423 74.58 24.22 -14.58
N VAL A 424 74.59 24.93 -15.71
CA VAL A 424 73.64 26.02 -16.00
C VAL A 424 72.21 25.47 -16.10
N ILE A 425 72.01 24.28 -16.66
CA ILE A 425 70.71 23.59 -16.70
C ILE A 425 70.28 23.11 -15.31
N SER A 426 71.20 22.69 -14.43
CA SER A 426 70.88 22.36 -13.03
C SER A 426 70.45 23.59 -12.21
N ASP A 427 71.03 24.76 -12.48
CA ASP A 427 70.65 26.01 -11.83
C ASP A 427 69.37 26.63 -12.40
N LEU A 428 69.09 26.47 -13.71
CA LEU A 428 67.81 26.84 -14.33
C LEU A 428 66.67 25.87 -13.97
N GLY A 429 66.97 24.61 -13.65
CA GLY A 429 66.00 23.65 -13.10
C GLY A 429 65.54 23.97 -11.66
N LYS A 430 66.23 24.88 -10.96
CA LYS A 430 65.81 25.41 -9.66
C LYS A 430 64.95 26.68 -9.79
N ILE A 431 64.73 27.17 -11.02
CA ILE A 431 63.96 28.39 -11.30
C ILE A 431 62.97 28.11 -12.44
N ALA A 432 61.83 27.52 -12.08
CA ALA A 432 60.64 27.42 -12.93
C ALA A 432 59.38 27.74 -12.09
N PRO A 433 58.26 28.16 -12.70
CA PRO A 433 57.69 29.49 -12.60
C PRO A 433 56.73 29.66 -11.43
N ILE A 434 56.85 30.79 -10.77
CA ILE A 434 55.98 31.26 -9.71
C ILE A 434 54.60 31.60 -10.31
N GLU A 435 53.60 30.75 -10.09
CA GLU A 435 52.20 31.11 -10.28
C GLU A 435 51.83 32.24 -9.31
N VAL A 436 51.14 33.26 -9.81
CA VAL A 436 50.79 34.50 -9.08
C VAL A 436 49.99 34.23 -7.78
N ALA A 437 49.36 33.07 -7.63
CA ALA A 437 48.70 32.64 -6.40
C ALA A 437 49.67 32.18 -5.27
N GLN A 438 50.89 31.73 -5.58
CA GLN A 438 51.86 31.28 -4.57
C GLN A 438 52.73 32.43 -4.00
N VAL A 439 52.74 33.61 -4.64
CA VAL A 439 53.43 34.81 -4.10
C VAL A 439 52.65 35.46 -2.97
N GLU A 440 51.32 35.44 -3.01
CA GLU A 440 50.49 35.96 -1.91
C GLU A 440 50.55 35.05 -0.68
N ALA A 441 50.54 33.72 -0.89
CA ALA A 441 50.79 32.75 0.17
C ALA A 441 52.23 32.86 0.72
N GLY A 442 53.24 33.05 -0.14
CA GLY A 442 54.63 33.26 0.25
C GLY A 442 54.87 34.58 1.00
N ARG A 443 54.20 35.67 0.63
CA ARG A 443 54.24 36.95 1.37
C ARG A 443 53.53 36.86 2.71
N ALA A 444 52.44 36.11 2.81
CA ALA A 444 51.77 35.84 4.08
C ALA A 444 52.63 34.98 5.02
N ILE A 445 53.31 33.95 4.48
CA ILE A 445 54.24 33.10 5.24
C ILE A 445 55.49 33.89 5.65
N LEU A 446 56.05 34.72 4.78
CA LEU A 446 57.22 35.55 5.10
C LEU A 446 56.87 36.65 6.10
N ASN A 447 55.71 37.30 5.99
CA ASN A 447 55.21 38.24 7.00
C ASN A 447 54.90 37.53 8.33
N ALA A 448 54.40 36.29 8.30
CA ALA A 448 54.19 35.48 9.50
C ALA A 448 55.53 35.04 10.13
N GLN A 449 56.54 34.71 9.33
CA GLN A 449 57.89 34.38 9.79
C GLN A 449 58.63 35.61 10.32
N LEU A 450 58.50 36.77 9.67
CA LEU A 450 59.06 38.03 10.15
C LEU A 450 58.37 38.49 11.44
N LEU A 451 57.05 38.32 11.54
CA LEU A 451 56.29 38.58 12.76
C LEU A 451 56.62 37.55 13.85
N ALA A 452 56.90 36.28 13.50
CA ALA A 452 57.34 35.25 14.43
C ALA A 452 58.75 35.50 14.94
N GLU A 453 59.67 35.98 14.09
CA GLU A 453 61.04 36.33 14.45
C GLU A 453 61.08 37.61 15.31
N GLN A 454 60.28 38.63 14.96
CA GLN A 454 60.08 39.82 15.79
C GLN A 454 59.38 39.49 17.11
N ARG A 455 58.45 38.51 17.13
CA ARG A 455 57.88 37.99 18.38
C ARG A 455 58.93 37.21 19.16
N ARG A 456 59.81 36.43 18.53
CA ARG A 456 60.89 35.67 19.18
C ARG A 456 61.92 36.59 19.82
N GLN A 457 62.35 37.64 19.11
CA GLN A 457 63.22 38.68 19.68
C GLN A 457 62.54 39.45 20.81
N ARG A 458 61.27 39.83 20.63
CA ARG A 458 60.51 40.50 21.71
C ARG A 458 60.29 39.55 22.91
N TYR A 459 60.10 38.25 22.67
CA TYR A 459 60.02 37.23 23.72
C TYR A 459 61.37 37.07 24.42
N GLU A 460 62.50 37.03 23.70
CA GLU A 460 63.84 37.00 24.30
C GLU A 460 64.12 38.26 25.13
N ASP A 461 63.79 39.46 24.63
CA ASP A 461 63.93 40.74 25.33
C ASP A 461 63.00 40.90 26.55
N ILE A 462 61.81 40.27 26.53
CA ILE A 462 60.86 40.27 27.64
C ILE A 462 61.18 39.18 28.68
N THR A 463 61.79 38.07 28.26
CA THR A 463 62.09 36.91 29.12
C THR A 463 63.55 36.82 29.55
N HIS A 464 64.42 37.76 29.15
CA HIS A 464 65.83 37.78 29.56
C HIS A 464 66.26 39.23 29.86
N VAL A 465 66.95 39.45 30.98
CA VAL A 465 67.63 40.74 31.26
C VAL A 465 69.12 40.46 31.34
N SER A 466 69.92 41.15 30.51
CA SER A 466 71.38 41.00 30.45
C SER A 466 71.87 39.56 30.18
N GLY A 467 71.18 38.82 29.31
CA GLY A 467 71.60 37.49 28.87
C GLY A 467 71.30 36.34 29.84
N LEU A 468 70.47 36.56 30.86
CA LEU A 468 69.99 35.51 31.78
C LEU A 468 68.44 35.44 31.80
N PRO A 469 67.84 34.23 31.78
CA PRO A 469 66.39 34.04 31.70
C PRO A 469 65.63 34.45 32.97
N LEU A 470 64.61 35.29 32.81
CA LEU A 470 63.52 35.58 33.76
C LEU A 470 62.48 34.45 33.72
N GLY A 471 62.70 33.36 34.47
CA GLY A 471 61.64 32.45 34.92
C GLY A 471 61.54 32.56 36.45
N PRO A 472 60.34 32.70 37.07
CA PRO A 472 59.20 31.79 36.91
C PRO A 472 57.78 32.41 37.05
N VAL A 473 57.59 33.73 36.97
CA VAL A 473 56.32 34.37 37.38
C VAL A 473 55.20 34.29 36.33
N VAL A 474 55.50 34.32 35.03
CA VAL A 474 54.47 34.38 33.98
C VAL A 474 53.97 33.00 33.54
N ALA A 475 54.79 31.94 33.61
CA ALA A 475 54.33 30.57 33.36
C ALA A 475 53.39 30.05 34.47
N ARG A 476 53.49 30.60 35.69
CA ARG A 476 52.61 30.23 36.80
C ARG A 476 51.19 30.74 36.58
N ILE A 477 50.98 31.92 36.00
CA ILE A 477 49.64 32.51 35.82
C ILE A 477 48.86 31.85 34.67
N ASP A 478 49.52 31.49 33.57
CA ASP A 478 48.84 30.79 32.47
C ASP A 478 48.65 29.29 32.74
N GLN A 479 49.57 28.64 33.48
CA GLN A 479 49.27 27.31 34.02
C GLN A 479 48.24 27.35 35.15
N GLU A 480 48.18 28.38 36.01
CA GLU A 480 47.15 28.51 37.06
C GLU A 480 45.78 28.90 36.50
N ARG A 481 45.68 29.52 35.31
CA ARG A 481 44.38 29.74 34.63
C ARG A 481 43.93 28.54 33.80
N VAL A 482 44.83 27.80 33.16
CA VAL A 482 44.49 26.54 32.46
C VAL A 482 44.28 25.39 33.45
N GLN A 483 44.94 25.42 34.62
CA GLN A 483 44.65 24.53 35.74
C GLN A 483 43.52 25.06 36.62
N GLY A 484 43.13 26.33 36.60
CA GLY A 484 42.01 26.84 37.41
C GLY A 484 40.66 26.21 37.04
N ASP A 485 40.40 26.05 35.73
CA ASP A 485 39.17 25.40 35.24
C ASP A 485 39.23 23.87 35.34
N LYS A 486 40.43 23.27 35.37
CA LYS A 486 40.64 21.83 35.63
C LYS A 486 40.70 21.50 37.12
N ALA A 487 41.11 22.46 37.95
CA ALA A 487 41.22 22.34 39.40
C ALA A 487 39.86 22.46 40.07
N ILE A 488 38.86 23.15 39.49
CA ILE A 488 37.50 23.09 40.05
C ILE A 488 36.88 21.70 39.85
N THR A 489 37.19 21.01 38.75
CA THR A 489 36.82 19.59 38.53
C THR A 489 37.63 18.63 39.41
N ASP A 490 38.92 18.89 39.64
CA ASP A 490 39.75 18.05 40.51
C ASP A 490 39.50 18.31 42.02
N THR A 491 39.04 19.50 42.41
CA THR A 491 38.77 19.88 43.82
C THR A 491 37.51 19.22 44.38
N VAL A 492 36.57 18.78 43.52
CA VAL A 492 35.39 18.01 43.96
C VAL A 492 35.70 16.51 44.14
N SER A 493 36.85 16.02 43.65
CA SER A 493 37.35 14.66 43.91
C SER A 493 38.37 14.59 45.07
N LEU A 494 38.76 15.72 45.65
CA LEU A 494 39.87 15.82 46.60
C LEU A 494 39.41 16.14 48.03
N ILE A 495 38.90 15.15 48.78
CA ILE A 495 38.77 15.26 50.25
C ILE A 495 40.14 15.02 50.90
N GLY A 496 41.13 15.87 50.58
CA GLY A 496 42.49 15.77 51.12
C GLY A 496 43.38 16.90 50.61
N GLN A 497 43.60 17.92 51.45
CA GLN A 497 44.47 19.04 51.11
C GLN A 497 45.95 18.58 51.05
N LYS A 498 46.61 18.78 49.90
CA LYS A 498 48.07 18.65 49.78
C LYS A 498 48.73 19.81 50.53
N ARG A 499 49.63 19.51 51.48
CA ARG A 499 50.39 20.55 52.18
C ARG A 499 51.57 21.01 51.31
N ALA A 500 52.11 22.19 51.66
CA ALA A 500 53.17 22.86 50.91
C ALA A 500 54.52 22.08 50.85
N ASP A 501 54.66 21.02 51.66
CA ASP A 501 55.79 20.10 51.69
C ASP A 501 55.66 18.93 50.70
N GLY A 502 54.59 18.89 49.90
CA GLY A 502 54.41 17.91 48.82
C GLY A 502 53.79 16.57 49.26
N GLN A 503 53.50 16.39 50.55
CA GLN A 503 52.74 15.23 51.02
C GLN A 503 51.23 15.56 51.04
N ALA A 504 50.43 14.67 50.45
CA ALA A 504 48.98 14.73 50.50
C ALA A 504 48.46 13.61 51.41
N PHE A 505 47.54 13.93 52.32
CA PHE A 505 46.73 12.91 52.98
C PHE A 505 45.71 12.41 51.96
N ILE A 506 46.08 11.36 51.23
CA ILE A 506 45.17 10.64 50.35
C ILE A 506 44.45 9.64 51.25
N LEU A 507 43.12 9.77 51.40
CA LEU A 507 42.29 8.73 52.00
C LEU A 507 42.40 7.48 51.13
N ASN A 508 43.33 6.59 51.45
CA ASN A 508 43.44 5.31 50.77
C ASN A 508 42.29 4.42 51.25
N GLY A 509 41.21 4.39 50.47
CA GLY A 509 39.99 3.66 50.81
C GLY A 509 40.19 2.14 50.96
N SER A 510 41.33 1.58 50.55
CA SER A 510 41.73 0.19 50.82
C SER A 510 42.25 -0.03 52.25
N THR A 511 42.63 1.05 52.95
CA THR A 511 43.22 1.02 54.31
C THR A 511 42.33 1.61 55.39
N VAL A 512 41.30 2.36 55.00
CA VAL A 512 40.32 2.91 55.95
C VAL A 512 39.32 1.81 56.29
N GLU A 513 39.56 1.11 57.39
CA GLU A 513 38.62 0.11 57.92
C GLU A 513 37.41 0.82 58.55
N ILE A 514 36.20 0.47 58.09
CA ILE A 514 34.93 0.94 58.68
C ILE A 514 34.41 -0.02 59.76
N GLU A 515 34.85 -1.28 59.68
CA GLU A 515 34.63 -2.37 60.62
C GLU A 515 35.89 -3.26 60.55
N PRO A 516 36.20 -4.06 61.59
CA PRO A 516 37.37 -4.93 61.59
C PRO A 516 37.43 -5.81 60.32
N GLY A 517 38.46 -5.63 59.49
CA GLY A 517 38.67 -6.37 58.25
C GLY A 517 37.88 -5.91 57.02
N LYS A 518 37.08 -4.84 57.10
CA LYS A 518 36.35 -4.28 55.94
C LYS A 518 36.76 -2.84 55.67
N SER A 519 37.41 -2.63 54.53
CA SER A 519 37.80 -1.30 54.05
C SER A 519 36.60 -0.51 53.51
N LEU A 520 36.68 0.81 53.51
CA LEU A 520 35.71 1.70 52.88
C LEU A 520 35.50 1.34 51.40
N VAL A 521 36.58 0.95 50.70
CA VAL A 521 36.51 0.42 49.34
C VAL A 521 35.77 -0.91 49.30
N SER A 522 35.96 -1.81 50.27
CA SER A 522 35.18 -3.05 50.36
C SER A 522 33.70 -2.78 50.54
N ARG A 523 33.30 -1.77 51.33
CA ARG A 523 31.89 -1.38 51.50
C ARG A 523 31.31 -0.73 50.25
N LEU A 524 32.07 0.13 49.58
CA LEU A 524 31.64 0.78 48.33
C LEU A 524 31.55 -0.25 47.19
N SER A 525 32.49 -1.19 47.15
CA SER A 525 32.44 -2.38 46.30
C SER A 525 31.21 -3.22 46.65
N GLU A 526 30.95 -3.62 47.90
CA GLU A 526 29.73 -4.34 48.30
C GLU A 526 28.43 -3.61 47.91
N LEU A 527 28.40 -2.27 47.96
CA LEU A 527 27.25 -1.46 47.55
C LEU A 527 27.08 -1.39 46.02
N SER A 528 28.20 -1.41 45.28
CA SER A 528 28.26 -1.38 43.82
C SER A 528 28.26 -2.76 43.16
N SER A 529 28.51 -3.83 43.93
CA SER A 529 28.88 -5.16 43.45
C SER A 529 28.13 -6.28 44.17
N LEU A 530 26.79 -6.23 44.16
CA LEU A 530 26.00 -7.47 44.04
C LEU A 530 26.14 -8.03 42.61
N THR A 531 27.38 -8.21 42.15
CA THR A 531 27.74 -8.77 40.86
C THR A 531 28.24 -10.20 41.07
N THR A 532 27.30 -11.14 40.93
CA THR A 532 27.41 -12.41 40.20
C THR A 532 28.59 -13.38 40.42
N ALA A 533 29.42 -13.23 41.45
CA ALA A 533 30.54 -14.17 41.65
C ALA A 533 30.49 -14.99 42.94
N ASP A 534 29.59 -14.72 43.88
CA ASP A 534 29.35 -15.63 45.00
C ASP A 534 27.89 -15.61 45.44
N VAL A 535 27.40 -16.79 45.80
CA VAL A 535 26.06 -17.13 46.30
C VAL A 535 25.02 -17.49 45.23
N SER A 536 24.68 -18.78 45.26
CA SER A 536 23.47 -19.47 44.81
C SER A 536 22.14 -18.89 45.29
N SER A 537 21.98 -17.56 45.36
CA SER A 537 20.71 -16.97 45.77
C SER A 537 19.89 -16.65 44.54
N ALA A 538 18.71 -17.26 44.48
CA ALA A 538 17.74 -17.08 43.43
C ALA A 538 17.22 -15.64 43.30
N VAL A 539 17.77 -14.61 43.97
CA VAL A 539 17.20 -13.25 44.15
C VAL A 539 18.30 -12.17 44.05
N SER A 540 18.04 -11.09 43.32
CA SER A 540 18.94 -9.94 43.11
C SER A 540 18.15 -8.64 43.01
N ALA A 541 18.76 -7.51 43.42
CA ALA A 541 18.23 -6.17 43.20
C ALA A 541 19.36 -5.18 42.94
N ARG A 542 19.11 -4.17 42.09
CA ARG A 542 20.09 -3.21 41.58
C ARG A 542 19.45 -1.83 41.43
N ILE A 543 20.22 -0.80 41.77
CA ILE A 543 19.97 0.60 41.38
C ILE A 543 21.14 1.02 40.48
N SER A 544 20.86 1.59 39.31
CA SER A 544 21.85 2.18 38.41
C SER A 544 21.44 3.60 38.04
N SER A 545 22.33 4.57 38.22
CA SER A 545 22.15 5.96 37.82
C SER A 545 23.32 6.38 36.93
N TYR A 546 23.05 7.13 35.87
CA TYR A 546 24.04 7.69 34.95
C TYR A 546 23.64 9.09 34.53
N ASP A 547 24.47 10.07 34.86
CA ASP A 547 24.29 11.47 34.49
C ASP A 547 25.45 11.92 33.58
N GLU A 548 25.13 12.57 32.47
CA GLU A 548 26.10 13.12 31.52
C GLU A 548 25.68 14.52 31.09
N VAL A 549 26.64 15.44 31.12
CA VAL A 549 26.51 16.79 30.57
C VAL A 549 27.70 17.07 29.67
N LEU A 550 27.43 17.26 28.37
CA LEU A 550 28.43 17.57 27.36
C LEU A 550 28.13 18.95 26.76
N THR A 551 29.09 19.86 26.81
CA THR A 551 29.00 21.17 26.17
C THR A 551 30.15 21.35 25.19
N SER A 552 29.87 21.89 24.01
CA SER A 552 30.86 22.12 22.96
C SER A 552 30.57 23.44 22.25
N ARG A 553 31.48 23.88 21.37
CA ARG A 553 31.26 25.07 20.52
C ARG A 553 30.01 24.92 19.62
N THR A 554 29.59 23.70 19.34
CA THR A 554 28.57 23.38 18.34
C THR A 554 27.34 22.71 18.95
N GLY A 555 27.16 22.70 20.28
CA GLY A 555 25.96 22.14 20.91
C GLY A 555 26.11 21.75 22.38
N ALA A 556 24.98 21.44 23.00
CA ALA A 556 24.86 21.00 24.38
C ALA A 556 23.96 19.77 24.50
N ILE A 557 24.37 18.80 25.32
CA ILE A 557 23.62 17.58 25.64
C ILE A 557 23.60 17.42 27.15
N ALA A 558 22.43 17.15 27.71
CA ALA A 558 22.29 16.63 29.07
C ALA A 558 21.44 15.36 29.03
N ARG A 559 21.89 14.31 29.70
CA ARG A 559 21.19 13.02 29.78
C ARG A 559 21.27 12.46 31.20
N GLN A 560 20.15 11.99 31.69
CA GLN A 560 20.03 11.23 32.93
C GLN A 560 19.37 9.88 32.63
N VAL A 561 19.90 8.82 33.21
CA VAL A 561 19.35 7.47 33.13
C VAL A 561 19.32 6.85 34.51
N ASP A 562 18.12 6.52 34.97
CA ASP A 562 17.92 5.83 36.23
C ASP A 562 17.26 4.46 35.97
N GLY A 563 17.74 3.43 36.65
CA GLY A 563 17.24 2.08 36.56
C GLY A 563 17.15 1.45 37.95
N LEU A 564 15.99 0.91 38.28
CA LEU A 564 15.75 0.08 39.45
C LEU A 564 15.30 -1.29 38.97
N GLU A 565 16.01 -2.34 39.33
CA GLU A 565 15.72 -3.71 38.92
C GLU A 565 15.69 -4.63 40.13
N ALA A 566 14.69 -5.51 40.20
CA ALA A 566 14.63 -6.62 41.13
C ALA A 566 14.32 -7.90 40.35
N LYS A 567 15.11 -8.95 40.55
CA LYS A 567 15.04 -10.18 39.75
C LYS A 567 15.28 -11.43 40.59
N ILE A 568 14.43 -12.42 40.39
CA ILE A 568 14.52 -13.77 40.95
C ILE A 568 14.68 -14.77 39.80
N ASN A 569 15.71 -15.60 39.86
CA ASN A 569 15.92 -16.73 38.94
C ASN A 569 15.23 -17.97 39.52
N ALA A 570 13.98 -18.23 39.13
CA ALA A 570 13.22 -19.40 39.58
C ALA A 570 13.30 -20.57 38.58
N PRO A 571 13.13 -21.83 39.02
CA PRO A 571 13.09 -23.01 38.14
C PRO A 571 12.01 -22.96 37.06
N GLY A 572 10.96 -22.14 37.23
CA GLY A 572 9.89 -21.91 36.26
C GLY A 572 10.11 -20.71 35.32
N GLY A 573 11.31 -20.14 35.28
CA GLY A 573 11.66 -18.94 34.50
C GLY A 573 11.91 -17.71 35.37
N PRO A 574 12.48 -16.63 34.80
CA PRO A 574 12.80 -15.43 35.56
C PRO A 574 11.53 -14.72 36.03
N ILE A 575 11.55 -14.25 37.28
CA ILE A 575 10.59 -13.31 37.85
C ILE A 575 11.35 -12.00 38.00
N ALA A 576 10.96 -10.94 37.31
CA ALA A 576 11.66 -9.67 37.35
C ALA A 576 10.69 -8.49 37.35
N ALA A 577 11.08 -7.41 38.00
CA ALA A 577 10.43 -6.11 37.90
C ALA A 577 11.52 -5.05 37.67
N ALA A 578 11.26 -4.12 36.76
CA ALA A 578 12.18 -3.05 36.44
C ALA A 578 11.42 -1.73 36.26
N ILE A 579 12.02 -0.64 36.76
CA ILE A 579 11.61 0.73 36.48
C ILE A 579 12.82 1.41 35.86
N ASN A 580 12.66 1.95 34.65
CA ASN A 580 13.70 2.75 34.01
C ASN A 580 13.16 4.14 33.68
N SER A 581 13.95 5.17 33.95
CA SER A 581 13.73 6.54 33.50
C SER A 581 14.88 6.94 32.60
N TYR A 582 14.57 7.65 31.53
CA TYR A 582 15.53 8.21 30.62
C TYR A 582 15.07 9.63 30.28
N ASP A 583 15.87 10.62 30.65
CA ASP A 583 15.62 12.03 30.38
C ASP A 583 16.78 12.57 29.54
N ARG A 584 16.48 13.22 28.41
CA ARG A 584 17.49 13.83 27.54
C ARG A 584 17.05 15.20 27.08
N THR A 585 18.00 16.14 27.10
CA THR A 585 17.90 17.39 26.36
C THR A 585 19.10 17.55 25.43
N THR A 586 18.85 17.98 24.21
CA THR A 586 19.88 18.25 23.19
C THR A 586 19.57 19.58 22.52
N VAL A 587 20.58 20.41 22.36
CA VAL A 587 20.53 21.66 21.59
C VAL A 587 21.68 21.65 20.59
N ASP A 588 21.36 21.64 19.31
CA ASP A 588 22.33 21.75 18.22
C ASP A 588 22.09 23.07 17.45
N PRO A 589 22.92 24.11 17.67
CA PRO A 589 22.80 25.39 16.96
C PRO A 589 23.09 25.32 15.46
N ALA A 590 23.69 24.25 14.93
CA ALA A 590 23.89 24.08 13.49
C ALA A 590 22.62 23.56 12.78
N ASP A 591 21.71 22.93 13.53
CA ASP A 591 20.43 22.41 13.03
C ASP A 591 19.32 22.56 14.07
N PRO A 592 18.96 23.82 14.43
CA PRO A 592 17.99 24.06 15.49
C PRO A 592 16.57 23.62 15.10
N THR A 593 16.32 23.45 13.80
CA THR A 593 15.03 23.07 13.21
C THR A 593 14.72 21.59 13.27
N THR A 594 15.73 20.72 13.38
CA THR A 594 15.52 19.26 13.47
C THR A 594 16.12 18.60 14.72
N LYS A 595 17.10 19.22 15.38
CA LYS A 595 17.92 18.58 16.43
C LYS A 595 17.84 19.21 17.83
N THR A 596 16.90 20.11 18.08
CA THR A 596 16.58 20.58 19.44
C THR A 596 15.52 19.67 20.05
N VAL A 597 15.89 18.88 21.05
CA VAL A 597 15.02 17.84 21.64
C VAL A 597 15.00 17.97 23.15
N ALA A 598 13.81 17.84 23.72
CA ALA A 598 13.63 17.45 25.12
C ALA A 598 12.74 16.20 25.16
N GLU A 599 13.22 15.13 25.77
CA GLU A 599 12.48 13.87 25.87
C GLU A 599 12.61 13.26 27.26
N SER A 600 11.52 12.62 27.70
CA SER A 600 11.44 11.85 28.93
C SER A 600 10.73 10.55 28.61
N VAL A 601 11.33 9.43 28.98
CA VAL A 601 10.79 8.09 28.81
C VAL A 601 10.85 7.38 30.14
N ARG A 602 9.69 7.01 30.66
CA ARG A 602 9.57 6.19 31.86
C ARG A 602 8.93 4.85 31.53
N THR A 603 9.61 3.76 31.85
CA THR A 603 9.11 2.40 31.64
C THR A 603 8.98 1.65 32.96
N LEU A 604 7.88 0.94 33.11
CA LEU A 604 7.64 -0.01 34.20
C LEU A 604 7.41 -1.38 33.56
N ARG A 605 8.23 -2.36 33.88
CA ARG A 605 8.16 -3.71 33.33
C ARG A 605 8.08 -4.74 34.43
N SER A 606 7.25 -5.76 34.26
CA SER A 606 7.25 -6.98 35.05
C SER A 606 7.30 -8.21 34.14
N THR A 607 8.12 -9.19 34.51
CA THR A 607 8.26 -10.47 33.81
C THR A 607 8.05 -11.60 34.81
N VAL A 608 7.20 -12.58 34.48
CA VAL A 608 6.99 -13.79 35.29
C VAL A 608 6.88 -14.99 34.35
N GLY A 609 7.72 -16.01 34.53
CA GLY A 609 7.63 -17.24 33.74
C GLY A 609 7.77 -17.02 32.23
N GLY A 610 8.54 -16.01 31.82
CA GLY A 610 8.74 -15.63 30.42
C GLY A 610 7.67 -14.70 29.82
N GLN A 611 6.53 -14.49 30.49
CA GLN A 611 5.52 -13.50 30.10
C GLN A 611 5.88 -12.12 30.64
N SER A 612 5.71 -11.08 29.83
CA SER A 612 6.04 -9.70 30.21
C SER A 612 4.87 -8.74 30.00
N SER A 613 4.74 -7.81 30.93
CA SER A 613 3.88 -6.63 30.81
C SER A 613 4.71 -5.38 31.02
N GLU A 614 4.43 -4.35 30.23
CA GLU A 614 5.15 -3.09 30.25
C GLU A 614 4.19 -1.91 30.11
N ILE A 615 4.48 -0.86 30.87
CA ILE A 615 3.87 0.46 30.72
C ILE A 615 5.00 1.43 30.36
N ALA A 616 4.86 2.15 29.25
CA ALA A 616 5.79 3.21 28.85
C ALA A 616 5.04 4.54 28.75
N PHE A 617 5.55 5.56 29.43
CA PHE A 617 5.11 6.94 29.29
C PHE A 617 6.22 7.75 28.64
N ILE A 618 5.91 8.35 27.49
CA ILE A 618 6.87 9.02 26.62
C ILE A 618 6.40 10.46 26.44
N LEU A 619 7.23 11.41 26.81
CA LEU A 619 7.04 12.84 26.57
C LEU A 619 8.16 13.32 25.67
N ARG A 620 7.82 14.06 24.61
CA ARG A 620 8.80 14.61 23.68
C ARG A 620 8.39 15.99 23.19
N ALA A 621 9.32 16.94 23.23
CA ALA A 621 9.24 18.21 22.55
C ALA A 621 10.39 18.29 21.54
N LEU A 622 10.06 18.60 20.29
CA LEU A 622 10.96 18.58 19.15
C LEU A 622 10.89 19.93 18.42
N ASN A 623 12.03 20.62 18.39
CA ASN A 623 12.29 21.86 17.65
C ASN A 623 11.27 22.98 17.87
N GLY A 624 10.59 22.97 19.02
CA GLY A 624 9.54 23.93 19.36
C GLY A 624 8.24 23.80 18.53
N ASN A 625 8.18 22.88 17.57
CA ASN A 625 7.04 22.75 16.64
C ASN A 625 6.20 21.49 16.90
N GLU A 626 6.80 20.44 17.47
CA GLU A 626 6.10 19.21 17.80
C GLU A 626 6.22 18.91 19.29
N ALA A 627 5.08 18.64 19.92
CA ALA A 627 5.00 18.10 21.25
C ALA A 627 4.15 16.83 21.21
N THR A 628 4.69 15.72 21.69
CA THR A 628 4.03 14.42 21.70
C THR A 628 4.05 13.84 23.10
N ALA A 629 2.90 13.38 23.59
CA ALA A 629 2.77 12.62 24.83
C ALA A 629 2.10 11.28 24.51
N GLN A 630 2.74 10.17 24.91
CA GLN A 630 2.25 8.83 24.60
C GLN A 630 2.28 7.93 25.82
N LEU A 631 1.18 7.21 26.05
CA LEU A 631 1.09 6.09 26.97
C LEU A 631 0.99 4.80 26.15
N VAL A 632 1.88 3.85 26.40
CA VAL A 632 1.90 2.54 25.75
C VAL A 632 1.80 1.46 26.82
N LEU A 633 0.88 0.53 26.63
CA LEU A 633 0.64 -0.63 27.47
C LEU A 633 0.90 -1.87 26.62
N THR A 634 1.84 -2.70 27.04
CA THR A 634 2.18 -3.96 26.37
C THR A 634 1.94 -5.13 27.33
N ALA A 635 1.27 -6.19 26.89
CA ALA A 635 1.15 -7.43 27.65
C ALA A 635 1.11 -8.63 26.71
N ASN A 636 2.05 -9.57 26.88
CA ASN A 636 2.11 -10.80 26.08
C ASN A 636 2.07 -10.54 24.56
N GLY A 637 2.81 -9.51 24.10
CA GLY A 637 2.88 -9.12 22.70
C GLY A 637 1.69 -8.29 22.17
N LYS A 638 0.66 -8.03 22.99
CA LYS A 638 -0.45 -7.13 22.64
C LYS A 638 -0.12 -5.72 23.11
N VAL A 639 -0.39 -4.73 22.27
CA VAL A 639 -0.14 -3.30 22.56
C VAL A 639 -1.47 -2.54 22.55
N SER A 640 -1.65 -1.66 23.52
CA SER A 640 -2.72 -0.65 23.59
C SER A 640 -2.10 0.69 23.98
N GLY A 641 -2.64 1.81 23.52
CA GLY A 641 -2.06 3.11 23.88
C GLY A 641 -2.93 4.33 23.61
N LEU A 642 -2.42 5.45 24.10
CA LEU A 642 -2.97 6.80 23.92
C LEU A 642 -1.84 7.70 23.44
N ARG A 643 -2.09 8.49 22.39
CA ARG A 643 -1.14 9.45 21.83
C ARG A 643 -1.79 10.82 21.70
N LEU A 644 -1.18 11.83 22.30
CA LEU A 644 -1.53 13.24 22.14
C LEU A 644 -0.44 13.92 21.31
N GLN A 645 -0.82 14.65 20.27
CA GLN A 645 0.09 15.35 19.38
C GLN A 645 -0.30 16.82 19.22
N GLY A 646 0.63 17.70 19.56
CA GLY A 646 0.43 19.15 19.47
C GLY A 646 0.45 19.69 18.04
N SER A 647 1.30 19.13 17.17
CA SER A 647 1.42 19.57 15.77
C SER A 647 0.15 19.33 14.96
N THR A 648 -0.49 18.18 15.16
CA THR A 648 -1.77 17.82 14.55
C THR A 648 -2.98 18.17 15.42
N ARG A 649 -2.74 18.67 16.64
CA ARG A 649 -3.77 18.99 17.64
C ARG A 649 -4.73 17.82 17.88
N SER A 650 -4.18 16.60 17.89
CA SER A 650 -4.96 15.36 17.87
C SER A 650 -4.73 14.50 19.10
N ILE A 651 -5.75 13.69 19.41
CA ILE A 651 -5.69 12.60 20.39
C ILE A 651 -6.06 11.32 19.63
N ALA A 652 -5.20 10.31 19.70
CA ALA A 652 -5.41 9.01 19.07
C ALA A 652 -5.36 7.90 20.12
N PHE A 653 -6.33 6.99 20.07
CA PHE A 653 -6.36 5.77 20.86
C PHE A 653 -6.02 4.60 19.95
N ASP A 654 -4.91 3.91 20.24
CA ASP A 654 -4.52 2.69 19.53
C ASP A 654 -4.94 1.50 20.40
N VAL A 655 -6.21 1.10 20.23
CA VAL A 655 -6.87 0.10 21.08
C VAL A 655 -7.82 -0.75 20.26
N LYS A 656 -8.06 -1.99 20.69
CA LYS A 656 -9.12 -2.84 20.08
C LYS A 656 -10.53 -2.37 20.42
N LYS A 657 -10.73 -1.83 21.62
CA LYS A 657 -12.01 -1.35 22.11
C LYS A 657 -11.80 -0.11 22.97
N PHE A 658 -12.57 0.93 22.70
CA PHE A 658 -12.69 2.12 23.54
C PHE A 658 -14.15 2.26 23.97
N SER A 659 -14.40 2.40 25.28
CA SER A 659 -15.74 2.59 25.81
C SER A 659 -15.79 3.58 26.97
N ILE A 660 -16.90 4.30 27.06
CA ILE A 660 -17.28 5.12 28.20
C ILE A 660 -18.41 4.39 28.91
N GLU A 661 -18.14 3.93 30.13
CA GLU A 661 -19.02 3.08 30.89
C GLU A 661 -19.23 3.66 32.29
N ASP A 662 -20.43 3.52 32.84
CA ASP A 662 -20.70 3.75 34.25
C ASP A 662 -20.03 2.62 35.05
N PRO A 663 -19.06 2.92 35.92
CA PRO A 663 -18.33 1.91 36.67
C PRO A 663 -19.21 1.17 37.71
N ASP A 664 -20.29 1.79 38.19
CA ASP A 664 -21.15 1.21 39.22
C ASP A 664 -22.24 0.31 38.63
N THR A 665 -22.73 0.64 37.43
CA THR A 665 -23.81 -0.11 36.77
C THR A 665 -23.35 -0.96 35.59
N GLY A 666 -22.14 -0.74 35.07
CA GLY A 666 -21.61 -1.38 33.87
C GLY A 666 -22.27 -0.91 32.56
N LYS A 667 -23.11 0.14 32.62
CA LYS A 667 -23.79 0.66 31.43
C LYS A 667 -22.80 1.39 30.52
N SER A 668 -22.72 0.99 29.25
CA SER A 668 -21.94 1.73 28.24
C SER A 668 -22.77 2.85 27.61
N TYR A 669 -22.20 4.05 27.51
CA TYR A 669 -22.81 5.19 26.81
C TYR A 669 -22.24 5.36 25.41
N PHE A 670 -20.95 5.06 25.26
CA PHE A 670 -20.22 5.13 24.00
C PHE A 670 -19.33 3.90 23.89
N VAL A 671 -19.34 3.22 22.74
CA VAL A 671 -18.46 2.08 22.46
C VAL A 671 -17.97 2.16 21.02
N ALA A 672 -16.66 2.16 20.82
CA ALA A 672 -16.01 1.90 19.55
C ALA A 672 -15.23 0.59 19.67
N ASP A 673 -15.61 -0.42 18.89
CA ASP A 673 -15.01 -1.76 18.95
C ASP A 673 -14.55 -2.21 17.56
N ALA A 674 -13.24 -2.39 17.39
CA ALA A 674 -12.65 -2.84 16.14
C ALA A 674 -13.07 -4.27 15.77
N ASN A 675 -13.46 -5.11 16.74
CA ASN A 675 -13.92 -6.47 16.46
C ASN A 675 -15.36 -6.49 15.90
N ASP A 676 -16.13 -5.41 16.04
CA ASP A 676 -17.47 -5.25 15.47
C ASP A 676 -17.44 -4.51 14.12
N GLY A 677 -16.39 -4.77 13.32
CA GLY A 677 -16.22 -4.18 12.00
C GLY A 677 -16.01 -2.66 12.02
N GLY A 678 -15.43 -2.11 13.09
CA GLY A 678 -15.15 -0.67 13.21
C GLY A 678 -16.39 0.19 13.51
N LYS A 679 -17.47 -0.41 14.01
CA LYS A 679 -18.70 0.32 14.34
C LYS A 679 -18.58 1.10 15.65
N VAL A 680 -19.26 2.25 15.68
CA VAL A 680 -19.49 3.06 16.88
C VAL A 680 -20.94 2.87 17.34
N LYS A 681 -21.13 2.55 18.61
CA LYS A 681 -22.43 2.42 19.27
C LYS A 681 -22.58 3.51 20.32
N MET A 682 -23.70 4.21 20.26
CA MET A 682 -24.12 5.20 21.25
C MET A 682 -25.54 4.85 21.70
N TYR A 683 -25.78 4.87 23.01
CA TYR A 683 -27.07 4.52 23.60
C TYR A 683 -27.74 5.75 24.20
N ASP A 684 -29.07 5.83 24.11
CA ASP A 684 -29.90 6.90 24.68
C ASP A 684 -29.45 8.33 24.28
N VAL A 685 -29.22 8.55 22.98
CA VAL A 685 -28.74 9.84 22.44
C VAL A 685 -29.89 10.84 22.28
N GLU A 686 -29.80 11.97 22.99
CA GLU A 686 -30.66 13.14 22.78
C GLU A 686 -29.97 14.17 21.87
N VAL A 687 -30.64 14.60 20.79
CA VAL A 687 -30.09 15.55 19.81
C VAL A 687 -31.10 16.66 19.52
N ASP A 688 -30.72 17.91 19.79
CA ASP A 688 -31.56 19.09 19.54
C ASP A 688 -31.64 19.46 18.06
N ARG A 689 -30.52 19.39 17.32
CA ARG A 689 -30.46 19.70 15.89
C ARG A 689 -29.57 18.73 15.13
N ILE A 690 -30.09 18.20 14.02
CA ILE A 690 -29.34 17.42 13.03
C ILE A 690 -29.30 18.23 11.73
N LYS A 691 -28.10 18.40 11.16
CA LYS A 691 -27.93 19.10 9.88
C LYS A 691 -28.60 18.31 8.75
N ALA A 692 -29.32 19.00 7.87
CA ALA A 692 -29.92 18.37 6.69
C ALA A 692 -28.84 17.68 5.82
N GLY A 693 -29.12 16.46 5.37
CA GLY A 693 -28.17 15.63 4.62
C GLY A 693 -27.13 14.89 5.48
N SER A 694 -27.14 15.03 6.81
CA SER A 694 -26.26 14.26 7.71
C SER A 694 -26.80 12.86 8.04
N VAL A 695 -27.98 12.52 7.53
CA VAL A 695 -28.58 11.19 7.65
C VAL A 695 -28.67 10.60 6.24
N ASP A 696 -27.67 9.81 5.87
CA ASP A 696 -27.57 9.13 4.56
C ASP A 696 -27.77 7.60 4.69
N SER A 697 -28.28 7.17 5.84
CA SER A 697 -28.53 5.76 6.12
C SER A 697 -29.85 5.35 5.47
N PRO A 698 -29.84 4.38 4.54
CA PRO A 698 -31.07 3.80 3.99
C PRO A 698 -31.95 3.25 5.11
N SER A 699 -31.38 2.77 6.22
CA SER A 699 -32.15 2.25 7.36
C SER A 699 -32.94 3.32 8.13
N LEU A 700 -32.54 4.59 8.06
CA LEU A 700 -33.30 5.73 8.57
C LEU A 700 -34.28 6.30 7.51
N ALA A 701 -33.96 6.19 6.22
CA ALA A 701 -34.80 6.68 5.12
C ALA A 701 -35.92 5.70 4.69
N ILE A 702 -35.67 4.38 4.75
CA ILE A 702 -36.59 3.33 4.28
C ILE A 702 -37.78 3.13 5.23
N ALA A 703 -37.70 3.63 6.46
CA ALA A 703 -38.75 3.46 7.46
C ALA A 703 -39.50 4.75 7.89
N ALA A 704 -39.09 5.96 7.47
CA ALA A 704 -39.60 7.17 8.16
C ALA A 704 -39.98 8.43 7.35
N THR A 705 -39.68 8.58 6.04
CA THR A 705 -40.06 9.84 5.35
C THR A 705 -40.64 9.61 3.96
N SER A 706 -41.98 9.53 3.86
CA SER A 706 -42.70 9.85 2.63
C SER A 706 -42.40 11.31 2.25
N ARG A 707 -42.03 11.56 0.98
CA ARG A 707 -41.75 12.93 0.52
C ARG A 707 -43.06 13.59 0.11
N SER A 708 -43.48 14.61 0.86
CA SER A 708 -44.70 15.37 0.57
C SER A 708 -44.38 16.78 0.08
N SER A 709 -45.13 17.27 -0.89
CA SER A 709 -45.13 18.66 -1.35
C SER A 709 -46.57 19.13 -1.55
N PHE A 710 -46.80 20.42 -1.40
CA PHE A 710 -48.13 21.02 -1.54
C PHE A 710 -48.08 22.31 -2.35
N ALA A 711 -49.08 22.48 -3.21
CA ALA A 711 -49.39 23.75 -3.84
C ALA A 711 -50.66 24.34 -3.22
N THR A 712 -50.71 25.66 -3.06
CA THR A 712 -51.88 26.37 -2.56
C THR A 712 -52.42 27.29 -3.65
N LEU A 713 -53.74 27.26 -3.84
CA LEU A 713 -54.43 28.10 -4.80
C LEU A 713 -54.45 29.54 -4.31
N SER A 714 -53.89 30.46 -5.11
CA SER A 714 -53.68 31.87 -4.71
C SER A 714 -54.90 32.77 -4.93
N SER A 715 -55.86 32.37 -5.77
CA SER A 715 -57.09 33.11 -6.07
C SER A 715 -58.22 32.16 -6.43
N ASP A 716 -59.47 32.60 -6.26
CA ASP A 716 -60.63 31.82 -6.68
C ASP A 716 -60.58 31.48 -8.18
N VAL A 717 -60.90 30.24 -8.53
CA VAL A 717 -60.96 29.76 -9.93
C VAL A 717 -62.40 29.43 -10.28
N ALA A 718 -62.92 30.05 -11.34
CA ALA A 718 -64.23 29.76 -11.89
C ALA A 718 -64.15 28.60 -12.89
N CYS A 719 -64.92 27.54 -12.67
CA CYS A 719 -64.99 26.35 -13.51
C CYS A 719 -66.34 26.34 -14.28
N PRO A 720 -66.36 26.71 -15.57
CA PRO A 720 -67.61 26.92 -16.31
C PRO A 720 -68.41 25.64 -16.57
N TYR A 721 -69.68 25.82 -16.94
CA TYR A 721 -70.53 24.71 -17.36
C TYR A 721 -69.93 23.97 -18.56
N ASN A 722 -69.83 22.65 -18.43
CA ASN A 722 -69.39 21.71 -19.45
C ASN A 722 -68.02 22.03 -20.09
N THR A 723 -67.20 22.83 -19.41
CA THR A 723 -65.86 23.25 -19.85
C THR A 723 -64.86 23.00 -18.72
N THR A 724 -63.80 22.24 -18.99
CA THR A 724 -62.78 21.91 -17.99
C THR A 724 -61.84 23.09 -17.75
N ALA A 725 -61.69 23.46 -16.47
CA ALA A 725 -60.72 24.45 -16.01
C ALA A 725 -59.61 23.79 -15.19
N ASP A 726 -58.36 24.19 -15.42
CA ASP A 726 -57.22 23.78 -14.60
C ASP A 726 -57.22 24.64 -13.33
N VAL A 727 -57.52 24.00 -12.20
CA VAL A 727 -57.72 24.68 -10.92
C VAL A 727 -56.39 24.99 -10.27
N ILE A 728 -55.52 23.99 -10.17
CA ILE A 728 -54.18 24.12 -9.61
C ILE A 728 -53.25 23.12 -10.28
N SER A 729 -52.04 23.56 -10.63
CA SER A 729 -51.01 22.74 -11.28
C SER A 729 -49.66 23.04 -10.65
N PHE A 730 -48.87 22.00 -10.35
CA PHE A 730 -47.48 22.16 -9.93
C PHE A 730 -46.62 20.95 -10.32
N VAL A 731 -45.31 21.16 -10.32
CA VAL A 731 -44.32 20.13 -10.65
C VAL A 731 -43.87 19.41 -9.38
N PHE A 732 -43.93 18.09 -9.39
CA PHE A 732 -43.42 17.21 -8.34
C PHE A 732 -42.36 16.28 -8.91
N ASP A 733 -41.17 16.28 -8.32
CA ASP A 733 -40.09 15.38 -8.74
C ASP A 733 -40.24 14.02 -8.05
N LYS A 734 -40.53 12.97 -8.81
CA LYS A 734 -40.52 11.60 -8.33
C LYS A 734 -39.09 11.06 -8.32
N VAL A 735 -38.71 10.34 -7.27
CA VAL A 735 -37.33 9.90 -7.06
C VAL A 735 -37.18 8.41 -7.34
N ASP A 736 -38.12 7.59 -6.88
CA ASP A 736 -38.01 6.14 -6.95
C ASP A 736 -38.93 5.54 -8.03
N ALA A 737 -38.43 4.60 -8.82
CA ALA A 737 -39.20 3.96 -9.90
C ALA A 737 -40.34 3.09 -9.34
N ASP A 738 -40.10 2.43 -8.21
CA ASP A 738 -41.03 1.48 -7.59
C ASP A 738 -41.95 2.11 -6.51
N SER A 739 -41.89 3.43 -6.32
CA SER A 739 -42.76 4.16 -5.40
C SER A 739 -44.10 4.55 -6.04
N VAL A 740 -45.10 4.87 -5.22
CA VAL A 740 -46.44 5.30 -5.66
C VAL A 740 -46.66 6.77 -5.30
N LEU A 741 -47.22 7.58 -6.19
CA LEU A 741 -47.62 8.94 -5.86
C LEU A 741 -49.04 8.93 -5.27
N LYS A 742 -49.21 9.40 -4.04
CA LYS A 742 -50.51 9.76 -3.46
C LYS A 742 -50.76 11.24 -3.76
N VAL A 743 -51.66 11.53 -4.69
CA VAL A 743 -52.12 12.89 -5.00
C VAL A 743 -53.43 13.13 -4.26
N GLN A 744 -53.56 14.25 -3.55
CA GLN A 744 -54.74 14.58 -2.76
C GLN A 744 -55.02 16.07 -2.81
N MET A 745 -56.20 16.45 -3.28
CA MET A 745 -56.67 17.82 -3.25
C MET A 745 -57.50 18.05 -1.98
N PHE A 746 -57.39 19.22 -1.37
CA PHE A 746 -58.29 19.76 -0.37
C PHE A 746 -58.86 21.07 -0.92
N ALA A 747 -60.06 21.01 -1.48
CA ALA A 747 -60.69 22.16 -2.14
C ALA A 747 -61.97 22.58 -1.43
N GLN A 748 -62.20 23.89 -1.33
CA GLN A 748 -63.51 24.44 -1.00
C GLN A 748 -64.22 24.78 -2.31
N ALA A 749 -65.32 24.07 -2.61
CA ALA A 749 -66.06 24.21 -3.86
C ALA A 749 -67.45 24.82 -3.61
N ASP A 750 -67.75 25.88 -4.35
CA ASP A 750 -68.98 26.66 -4.22
C ASP A 750 -69.72 26.77 -5.55
N HIS A 751 -71.04 26.71 -5.54
CA HIS A 751 -71.91 27.00 -6.67
C HIS A 751 -73.04 27.94 -6.26
N ALA A 752 -73.66 28.64 -7.21
CA ALA A 752 -74.80 29.51 -6.93
C ALA A 752 -76.06 28.71 -6.56
N ASP A 753 -76.21 27.52 -7.15
CA ASP A 753 -77.33 26.60 -6.94
C ASP A 753 -76.85 25.22 -6.45
N ASP A 754 -76.97 24.17 -7.25
CA ASP A 754 -76.52 22.83 -6.89
C ASP A 754 -75.02 22.64 -7.08
N LEU A 755 -74.39 21.82 -6.24
CA LEU A 755 -72.98 21.50 -6.42
C LEU A 755 -72.85 20.21 -7.25
N ILE A 756 -72.87 20.37 -8.57
CA ILE A 756 -72.73 19.28 -9.53
C ILE A 756 -71.54 19.53 -10.44
N PHE A 757 -70.51 18.69 -10.36
CA PHE A 757 -69.30 18.86 -11.14
C PHE A 757 -68.61 17.52 -11.46
N THR A 758 -67.67 17.56 -12.38
CA THR A 758 -66.68 16.49 -12.57
C THR A 758 -65.30 17.02 -12.23
N GLY A 759 -64.61 16.36 -11.31
CA GLY A 759 -63.23 16.64 -10.94
C GLY A 759 -62.28 15.58 -11.51
N GLU A 760 -61.11 16.00 -11.97
CA GLU A 760 -60.08 15.14 -12.55
C GLU A 760 -58.72 15.44 -11.91
N ILE A 761 -57.98 14.39 -11.54
CA ILE A 761 -56.57 14.48 -11.20
C ILE A 761 -55.79 14.02 -12.43
N VAL A 762 -54.87 14.87 -12.88
CA VAL A 762 -54.08 14.66 -14.10
C VAL A 762 -52.60 14.67 -13.72
N VAL A 763 -51.86 13.67 -14.21
CA VAL A 763 -50.40 13.59 -14.08
C VAL A 763 -49.81 13.51 -15.48
N ASP A 764 -48.95 14.46 -15.84
CA ASP A 764 -48.31 14.58 -17.17
C ASP A 764 -49.30 14.53 -18.34
N GLY A 765 -50.44 15.21 -18.18
CA GLY A 765 -51.50 15.25 -19.19
C GLY A 765 -52.39 14.00 -19.23
N ASN A 766 -52.06 12.94 -18.50
CA ASN A 766 -52.87 11.73 -18.40
C ASN A 766 -53.82 11.82 -17.19
N VAL A 767 -55.10 11.52 -17.40
CA VAL A 767 -56.10 11.50 -16.32
C VAL A 767 -55.85 10.28 -15.43
N ALA A 768 -55.41 10.52 -14.19
CA ALA A 768 -55.15 9.49 -13.20
C ALA A 768 -56.40 9.10 -12.41
N GLN A 769 -57.34 10.03 -12.20
CA GLN A 769 -58.60 9.78 -11.52
C GLN A 769 -59.67 10.76 -12.02
N THR A 770 -60.90 10.27 -12.19
CA THR A 770 -62.08 11.11 -12.46
C THR A 770 -63.17 10.79 -11.44
N ALA A 771 -63.78 11.81 -10.87
CA ALA A 771 -64.93 11.66 -9.99
C ALA A 771 -66.02 12.64 -10.38
N ARG A 772 -67.26 12.14 -10.48
CA ARG A 772 -68.44 12.99 -10.64
C ARG A 772 -69.11 13.15 -9.29
N VAL A 773 -69.30 14.40 -8.88
CA VAL A 773 -70.01 14.76 -7.66
C VAL A 773 -71.36 15.34 -8.06
N ARG A 774 -72.42 14.84 -7.40
CA ARG A 774 -73.78 15.34 -7.58
C ARG A 774 -74.39 15.52 -6.19
N MET A 775 -74.39 16.75 -5.72
CA MET A 775 -75.00 17.15 -4.45
C MET A 775 -76.14 18.13 -4.76
N PRO A 776 -77.36 17.61 -5.02
CA PRO A 776 -78.51 18.46 -5.19
C PRO A 776 -78.91 19.03 -3.83
N PHE A 777 -79.03 20.35 -3.76
CA PHE A 777 -79.61 21.10 -2.67
C PHE A 777 -80.91 21.69 -3.22
N ASP A 778 -82.03 21.02 -2.98
CA ASP A 778 -83.28 21.26 -3.69
C ASP A 778 -84.10 22.41 -3.09
N ASN A 779 -83.74 23.62 -3.50
CA ASN A 779 -84.55 24.84 -3.59
C ASN A 779 -83.91 25.72 -4.66
N SER A 780 -84.65 26.65 -5.28
CA SER A 780 -84.06 27.55 -6.27
C SER A 780 -82.99 28.44 -5.62
N ASN A 781 -81.73 28.31 -6.06
CA ASN A 781 -80.55 29.08 -5.60
C ASN A 781 -80.03 28.65 -4.22
N SER A 782 -79.76 27.35 -4.06
CA SER A 782 -79.37 26.73 -2.79
C SER A 782 -77.94 27.03 -2.30
N ARG A 783 -77.11 27.70 -3.11
CA ARG A 783 -75.74 28.12 -2.76
C ARG A 783 -74.89 26.96 -2.22
N GLY A 784 -74.86 25.84 -2.93
CA GLY A 784 -74.09 24.65 -2.56
C GLY A 784 -72.62 25.00 -2.31
N SER A 785 -72.12 24.70 -1.10
CA SER A 785 -70.77 25.04 -0.67
C SER A 785 -70.25 23.97 0.28
N VAL A 786 -69.25 23.20 -0.13
CA VAL A 786 -68.67 22.12 0.69
C VAL A 786 -67.17 21.95 0.44
N PRO A 787 -66.42 21.49 1.45
CA PRO A 787 -65.06 21.00 1.23
C PRO A 787 -65.11 19.65 0.50
N ILE A 788 -64.22 19.46 -0.47
CA ILE A 788 -64.06 18.23 -1.24
C ILE A 788 -62.61 17.76 -1.19
N THR A 789 -62.41 16.45 -1.13
CA THR A 789 -61.07 15.84 -1.04
C THR A 789 -60.81 14.74 -2.06
N PRO A 790 -60.77 15.04 -3.37
CA PRO A 790 -60.43 14.01 -4.37
C PRO A 790 -58.97 13.57 -4.21
N PHE A 791 -58.73 12.26 -4.35
CA PHE A 791 -57.40 11.67 -4.25
C PHE A 791 -57.17 10.61 -5.33
N ALA A 792 -55.91 10.34 -5.65
CA ALA A 792 -55.48 9.32 -6.59
C ALA A 792 -54.16 8.67 -6.11
N PHE A 793 -54.03 7.36 -6.33
CA PHE A 793 -52.75 6.65 -6.22
C PHE A 793 -52.24 6.36 -7.63
N VAL A 794 -51.06 6.86 -7.96
CA VAL A 794 -50.49 6.76 -9.31
C VAL A 794 -49.20 5.98 -9.25
N SER A 795 -49.18 4.81 -9.90
CA SER A 795 -48.06 3.87 -9.95
C SER A 795 -47.56 3.68 -11.38
N GLY A 796 -46.35 3.12 -11.55
CA GLY A 796 -45.79 2.83 -12.88
C GLY A 796 -45.31 4.07 -13.64
N ILE A 797 -45.08 5.16 -12.93
CA ILE A 797 -44.47 6.38 -13.45
C ILE A 797 -42.95 6.29 -13.20
N ALA A 798 -42.14 6.66 -14.18
CA ALA A 798 -40.67 6.68 -14.03
C ALA A 798 -40.22 7.78 -13.05
N PRO A 799 -39.01 7.70 -12.47
CA PRO A 799 -38.40 8.84 -11.78
C PRO A 799 -38.28 10.06 -12.70
N GLY A 800 -38.45 11.26 -12.16
CA GLY A 800 -38.37 12.52 -12.92
C GLY A 800 -39.36 13.58 -12.46
N SER A 801 -39.35 14.73 -13.13
CA SER A 801 -40.31 15.80 -12.88
C SER A 801 -41.67 15.48 -13.50
N HIS A 802 -42.74 15.50 -12.69
CA HIS A 802 -44.10 15.25 -13.12
C HIS A 802 -44.99 16.46 -12.86
N THR A 803 -45.77 16.87 -13.85
CA THR A 803 -46.76 17.94 -13.69
C THR A 803 -48.07 17.36 -13.18
N VAL A 804 -48.44 17.70 -11.95
CA VAL A 804 -49.68 17.25 -11.32
C VAL A 804 -50.68 18.39 -11.31
N THR A 805 -51.87 18.13 -11.86
CA THR A 805 -52.93 19.13 -12.03
C THR A 805 -54.27 18.60 -11.52
N PHE A 806 -54.98 19.41 -10.74
CA PHE A 806 -56.40 19.18 -10.47
C PHE A 806 -57.25 20.03 -11.42
N ARG A 807 -58.21 19.41 -12.08
CA ARG A 807 -59.14 20.04 -13.02
C ARG A 807 -60.57 19.85 -12.56
N LEU A 808 -61.43 20.81 -12.91
CA LEU A 808 -62.85 20.73 -12.60
C LEU A 808 -63.69 21.35 -13.73
N ARG A 809 -64.84 20.73 -14.02
CA ARG A 809 -65.90 21.33 -14.84
C ARG A 809 -67.24 21.29 -14.10
N SER A 810 -67.99 22.38 -14.15
CA SER A 810 -69.37 22.40 -13.65
C SER A 810 -70.26 21.57 -14.58
N LEU A 811 -71.24 20.88 -14.01
CA LEU A 811 -72.32 20.20 -14.73
C LEU A 811 -73.68 20.80 -14.42
N ASP A 812 -73.72 21.85 -13.60
CA ASP A 812 -74.91 22.64 -13.33
C ASP A 812 -75.03 23.75 -14.38
N THR A 813 -76.22 23.89 -14.97
CA THR A 813 -76.52 24.89 -15.99
C THR A 813 -76.68 26.30 -15.43
N GLU A 814 -76.80 26.45 -14.10
CA GLU A 814 -77.08 27.72 -13.42
C GLU A 814 -75.82 28.52 -13.04
N GLY A 815 -74.63 28.12 -13.51
CA GLY A 815 -73.42 28.92 -13.36
C GLY A 815 -72.11 28.11 -13.33
N PRO A 816 -70.97 28.79 -13.10
CA PRO A 816 -69.70 28.13 -12.83
C PRO A 816 -69.60 27.67 -11.38
N THR A 817 -68.92 26.54 -11.15
CA THR A 817 -68.45 26.14 -9.81
C THR A 817 -67.16 26.89 -9.50
N TYR A 818 -67.06 27.53 -8.35
CA TYR A 818 -65.85 28.21 -7.89
C TYR A 818 -65.06 27.33 -6.93
N VAL A 819 -63.76 27.17 -7.18
CA VAL A 819 -62.82 26.64 -6.19
C VAL A 819 -62.13 27.81 -5.51
N ARG A 820 -62.24 27.91 -4.18
CA ARG A 820 -61.76 29.08 -3.44
C ARG A 820 -60.26 29.09 -3.22
N ALA A 821 -59.69 30.29 -3.16
CA ALA A 821 -58.32 30.52 -2.72
C ALA A 821 -58.05 29.88 -1.34
N GLY A 822 -56.82 29.40 -1.13
CA GLY A 822 -56.45 28.64 0.07
C GLY A 822 -56.68 27.13 -0.03
N SER A 823 -57.37 26.66 -1.08
CA SER A 823 -57.43 25.24 -1.43
C SER A 823 -56.04 24.69 -1.75
N THR A 824 -55.73 23.45 -1.36
CA THR A 824 -54.39 22.87 -1.51
C THR A 824 -54.37 21.57 -2.30
N LEU A 825 -53.30 21.35 -3.06
CA LEU A 825 -53.01 20.06 -3.71
C LEU A 825 -51.74 19.49 -3.10
N GLU A 826 -51.87 18.38 -2.38
CA GLU A 826 -50.77 17.60 -1.81
C GLU A 826 -50.36 16.47 -2.77
N VAL A 827 -49.06 16.29 -2.97
CA VAL A 827 -48.49 15.11 -3.61
C VAL A 827 -47.48 14.49 -2.66
N THR A 828 -47.65 13.20 -2.38
CA THR A 828 -46.79 12.43 -1.48
C THR A 828 -46.25 11.20 -2.21
N GLU A 829 -44.93 11.07 -2.30
CA GLU A 829 -44.28 9.85 -2.77
C GLU A 829 -44.26 8.80 -1.65
N LEU A 830 -45.07 7.75 -1.82
CA LEU A 830 -45.14 6.59 -0.94
C LEU A 830 -44.16 5.53 -1.43
N ARG A 831 -43.06 5.38 -0.68
CA ARG A 831 -42.04 4.38 -0.95
C ARG A 831 -42.47 3.04 -0.37
N ARG A 832 -42.26 1.94 -1.11
CA ARG A 832 -42.54 0.59 -0.58
C ARG A 832 -41.61 0.33 0.60
N ALA A 833 -42.13 -0.27 1.67
CA ALA A 833 -41.28 -0.88 2.69
C ALA A 833 -40.43 -1.95 2.00
N ALA A 834 -39.11 -1.85 2.09
CA ALA A 834 -38.25 -2.91 1.59
C ALA A 834 -38.66 -4.22 2.28
N ALA A 835 -39.00 -5.25 1.51
CA ALA A 835 -38.98 -6.60 2.04
C ALA A 835 -37.61 -6.78 2.68
N ALA A 836 -37.58 -7.18 3.96
CA ALA A 836 -36.36 -7.27 4.73
C ALA A 836 -35.29 -7.99 3.89
N VAL A 837 -34.29 -7.23 3.43
CA VAL A 837 -33.08 -7.81 2.88
C VAL A 837 -32.49 -8.57 4.04
N VAL A 838 -32.60 -9.89 4.02
CA VAL A 838 -31.76 -10.76 4.83
C VAL A 838 -30.35 -10.41 4.40
N GLN A 839 -29.68 -9.56 5.19
CA GLN A 839 -28.28 -9.25 4.99
C GLN A 839 -27.52 -10.56 5.17
N THR A 840 -27.24 -11.25 4.08
CA THR A 840 -26.09 -12.14 4.00
C THR A 840 -24.88 -11.24 4.20
N ASN A 841 -24.33 -11.31 5.41
CA ASN A 841 -23.14 -10.58 5.82
C ASN A 841 -22.00 -10.94 4.86
N THR A 842 -21.81 -10.15 3.81
CA THR A 842 -20.74 -10.35 2.86
C THR A 842 -19.52 -9.69 3.47
N VAL A 843 -18.70 -10.50 4.15
CA VAL A 843 -17.35 -10.08 4.55
C VAL A 843 -16.55 -9.94 3.27
N VAL A 844 -16.36 -8.70 2.82
CA VAL A 844 -15.41 -8.38 1.75
C VAL A 844 -14.02 -8.43 2.37
N ASN A 845 -13.32 -9.56 2.20
CA ASN A 845 -11.87 -9.54 2.17
C ASN A 845 -11.46 -9.17 0.76
N GLY A 846 -10.68 -8.09 0.65
CA GLY A 846 -10.18 -7.59 -0.63
C GLY A 846 -9.33 -8.64 -1.34
N SER A 847 -9.59 -8.83 -2.63
CA SER A 847 -8.56 -9.21 -3.59
C SER A 847 -8.97 -8.76 -5.00
N GLY A 848 -7.94 -8.43 -5.78
CA GLY A 848 -7.90 -7.82 -7.09
C GLY A 848 -8.97 -8.20 -8.11
N GLY A 849 -9.24 -7.23 -8.98
CA GLY A 849 -10.18 -7.34 -10.10
C GLY A 849 -9.86 -8.46 -11.10
N GLY A 850 -10.93 -8.99 -11.67
CA GLY A 850 -10.92 -9.81 -12.86
C GLY A 850 -12.29 -9.68 -13.53
N GLY A 851 -12.35 -8.94 -14.63
CA GLY A 851 -13.58 -8.74 -15.40
C GLY A 851 -14.07 -10.05 -16.03
N GLY A 852 -15.40 -10.20 -16.04
CA GLY A 852 -16.10 -11.26 -16.75
C GLY A 852 -17.60 -11.07 -16.60
N GLY A 853 -18.25 -10.53 -17.63
CA GLY A 853 -19.69 -10.32 -17.66
C GLY A 853 -20.47 -11.63 -17.73
N GLY A 854 -21.70 -11.60 -17.21
CA GLY A 854 -22.65 -12.70 -17.38
C GLY A 854 -23.77 -12.71 -16.35
N GLU A 855 -24.92 -12.16 -16.75
CA GLU A 855 -26.29 -12.52 -16.39
C GLU A 855 -26.76 -12.42 -14.92
N VAL A 856 -27.59 -11.39 -14.70
CA VAL A 856 -28.58 -11.31 -13.63
C VAL A 856 -29.72 -12.27 -13.97
N LEU A 857 -30.05 -13.19 -13.04
CA LEU A 857 -31.32 -13.90 -13.02
C LEU A 857 -32.12 -13.42 -11.80
N GLU A 858 -33.43 -13.25 -12.03
CA GLU A 858 -34.47 -12.62 -11.20
C GLU A 858 -34.55 -13.04 -9.72
#